data_AF-A0A918Q402-F1
#
_entry.id   AF-A0A918Q402-F1
#
_cell.length_a   1.000
_cell.length_b   1.000
_cell.length_c   1.000
_cell.angle_alpha   90.00
_cell.angle_beta   90.00
_cell.angle_gamma   90.00
#
_symmetry.space_group_name_H-M   'P 1'
#
loop_
_entity.id
_entity.type
_entity.pdbx_description
1 polymer ?
#
loop_
_entity_poly.entity_id
_entity_poly.type
_entity_poly.pdbx_seq_one_letter_code
_entity_poly.pdbx_strand_id
1 'polypeptide(L)'
;MATYGLSEDAAKATANIRLPDGHDMLGLTATTKVLEHLKKEVVPYNVAVERGLGRSHSDERDGVVHDSLPFYGEILERHTLGGSGDPKDSDEKRYGRIANPTVHVGLNQLRRVVNALIRLYGNPEQILVELARDLKMSQKQKDELAKKQKGFEDDNKARKALLESESFDYSSANLRLLRLWEELGFPKLCVYSGETIGIENLFSGDVEIEHILPYSRTLDDTMANKTLSYRMHNRLKRNKAPAEAFSGDEYEAIRLRAQVLPPNKRWRFEKDAMEKYEKEGSGFAARQLNETKHLAVLARKYLVSVCNSENGVRIVTGQMTALLRQRFGLNGILSDDNHKNRTDHRHHAIDACVIGVIDPWILHEIAANAADFENKNELSKITTRFPEPFRGQPRGDFRERVKAKIDAIIVSHKPEHGTGGALHNDTNYGINNTADKLDGELITRKAIDALTPNEVDKVRDLHLRAQLQAIKAEVGKDAKTLAKKLAEFGEAQSPPIRRVRILKKQEDFIPIKDRKTGAPYRTVIAGENHHADIIEDASGKWRGFSVSIFEINQKNYEPKWKVTYPDAKLMMRVHKGDLIELLDSDGIKRIKRVVVLDLSAGRIRLAEHKESGELQKRHEDIDDPFRWDLATISKLKERECRLYAINEIGKLRDY
;
A
#
# COMPACT_ATOMS: atom_id res chain seq x y z
N MET A 1 -38.88 -33.11 -0.93
CA MET A 1 -40.30 -32.67 -0.89
C MET A 1 -40.99 -33.15 0.39
N ALA A 2 -41.02 -34.45 0.70
CA ALA A 2 -41.59 -34.98 1.95
C ALA A 2 -40.88 -34.50 3.24
N THR A 3 -39.55 -34.33 3.23
CA THR A 3 -38.75 -33.93 4.40
C THR A 3 -39.05 -32.52 4.92
N TYR A 4 -39.56 -31.62 4.06
CA TYR A 4 -39.82 -30.21 4.39
C TYR A 4 -41.30 -29.82 4.22
N GLY A 5 -42.19 -30.79 3.97
CA GLY A 5 -43.63 -30.54 3.83
C GLY A 5 -44.04 -29.67 2.64
N LEU A 6 -43.20 -29.54 1.61
CA LEU A 6 -43.49 -28.72 0.43
C LEU A 6 -44.14 -29.55 -0.69
N SER A 7 -45.18 -29.00 -1.32
CA SER A 7 -45.73 -29.53 -2.58
C SER A 7 -44.70 -29.40 -3.71
N GLU A 8 -44.90 -30.12 -4.81
CA GLU A 8 -43.98 -30.08 -5.95
C GLU A 8 -43.84 -28.68 -6.55
N ASP A 9 -44.95 -27.98 -6.73
CA ASP A 9 -44.95 -26.62 -7.23
C ASP A 9 -44.27 -25.65 -6.26
N ALA A 10 -44.51 -25.80 -4.94
CA ALA A 10 -43.84 -24.99 -3.93
C ALA A 10 -42.33 -25.27 -3.86
N ALA A 11 -41.91 -26.53 -4.05
CA ALA A 11 -40.50 -26.90 -4.08
C ALA A 11 -39.79 -26.31 -5.31
N LYS A 12 -40.42 -26.38 -6.50
CA LYS A 12 -39.90 -25.75 -7.72
C LYS A 12 -39.82 -24.22 -7.58
N ALA A 13 -40.85 -23.59 -7.03
CA ALA A 13 -40.84 -22.16 -6.75
C ALA A 13 -39.71 -21.78 -5.77
N THR A 14 -39.55 -22.53 -4.67
CA THR A 14 -38.52 -22.28 -3.66
C THR A 14 -37.10 -22.44 -4.21
N ALA A 15 -36.85 -23.48 -5.01
CA ALA A 15 -35.54 -23.69 -5.63
C ALA A 15 -35.14 -22.59 -6.61
N ASN A 16 -36.12 -21.88 -7.18
CA ASN A 16 -35.91 -20.79 -8.12
C ASN A 16 -35.89 -19.40 -7.46
N ILE A 17 -36.18 -19.30 -6.16
CA ILE A 17 -36.06 -18.03 -5.43
C ILE A 17 -34.58 -17.68 -5.30
N ARG A 18 -34.21 -16.51 -5.83
CA ARG A 18 -32.92 -15.89 -5.55
C ARG A 18 -33.04 -15.09 -4.26
N LEU A 19 -32.44 -15.59 -3.18
CA LEU A 19 -32.27 -14.81 -1.97
C LEU A 19 -31.15 -13.77 -2.18
N PRO A 20 -31.26 -12.59 -1.57
CA PRO A 20 -30.14 -11.64 -1.56
C PRO A 20 -28.95 -12.26 -0.82
N ASP A 21 -27.75 -12.11 -1.38
CA ASP A 21 -26.52 -12.51 -0.71
C ASP A 21 -26.29 -11.67 0.55
N GLY A 22 -25.99 -12.32 1.68
CA GLY A 22 -25.65 -11.64 2.93
C GLY A 22 -26.01 -12.43 4.18
N HIS A 23 -25.72 -11.85 5.34
CA HIS A 23 -26.13 -12.34 6.65
C HIS A 23 -26.53 -11.17 7.54
N ASP A 24 -27.45 -11.41 8.49
CA ASP A 24 -27.78 -10.43 9.51
C ASP A 24 -26.63 -10.28 10.53
N MET A 25 -26.67 -9.19 11.29
CA MET A 25 -25.72 -8.92 12.39
C MET A 25 -25.92 -9.84 13.59
N LEU A 26 -27.13 -10.37 13.77
CA LEU A 26 -27.50 -11.29 14.84
C LEU A 26 -27.87 -12.64 14.23
N GLY A 27 -27.32 -13.72 14.79
CA GLY A 27 -27.75 -15.07 14.45
C GLY A 27 -29.19 -15.33 14.91
N LEU A 28 -29.83 -16.35 14.34
CA LEU A 28 -31.24 -16.69 14.57
C LEU A 28 -31.63 -16.67 16.06
N THR A 29 -30.84 -17.32 16.92
CA THR A 29 -31.11 -17.38 18.37
C THR A 29 -31.19 -16.00 19.03
N ALA A 30 -30.27 -15.09 18.69
CA ALA A 30 -30.26 -13.74 19.23
C ALA A 30 -31.43 -12.92 18.66
N THR A 31 -31.66 -13.02 17.35
CA THR A 31 -32.77 -12.34 16.67
C THR A 31 -34.13 -12.75 17.25
N THR A 32 -34.34 -14.04 17.52
CA THR A 32 -35.59 -14.54 18.13
C THR A 32 -35.82 -13.92 19.51
N LYS A 33 -34.81 -13.89 20.39
CA LYS A 33 -34.93 -13.29 21.73
C LYS A 33 -35.25 -11.79 21.67
N VAL A 34 -34.60 -11.05 20.77
CA VAL A 34 -34.88 -9.62 20.57
C VAL A 34 -36.30 -9.41 20.04
N LEU A 35 -36.70 -10.23 19.06
CA LEU A 35 -38.02 -10.15 18.43
C LEU A 35 -39.15 -10.43 19.43
N GLU A 36 -38.96 -11.33 20.40
CA GLU A 36 -39.94 -11.57 21.46
C GLU A 36 -40.26 -10.30 22.25
N HIS A 37 -39.27 -9.46 22.54
CA HIS A 37 -39.48 -8.20 23.24
C HIS A 37 -40.13 -7.14 22.35
N LEU A 38 -39.70 -7.03 21.08
CA LEU A 38 -40.30 -6.12 20.10
C LEU A 38 -41.77 -6.45 19.81
N LYS A 39 -42.17 -7.72 19.89
CA LYS A 39 -43.56 -8.15 19.72
C LYS A 39 -44.44 -7.89 20.94
N LYS A 40 -43.87 -7.91 22.15
CA LYS A 40 -44.61 -7.71 23.40
C LYS A 40 -44.98 -6.25 23.62
N GLU A 41 -44.05 -5.34 23.35
CA GLU A 41 -44.20 -3.91 23.63
C GLU A 41 -43.51 -3.07 22.54
N VAL A 42 -44.04 -1.88 22.27
CA VAL A 42 -43.38 -0.90 21.38
C VAL A 42 -42.22 -0.27 22.13
N VAL A 43 -41.06 -0.90 22.04
CA VAL A 43 -39.80 -0.41 22.61
C VAL A 43 -38.77 -0.12 21.52
N PRO A 44 -37.86 0.85 21.73
CA PRO A 44 -36.70 1.03 20.88
C PRO A 44 -35.85 -0.24 20.77
N TYR A 45 -35.25 -0.47 19.60
CA TYR A 45 -34.46 -1.68 19.32
C TYR A 45 -33.35 -1.94 20.35
N ASN A 46 -32.64 -0.90 20.79
CA ASN A 46 -31.58 -1.05 21.81
C ASN A 46 -32.13 -1.59 23.14
N VAL A 47 -33.33 -1.17 23.54
CA VAL A 47 -34.00 -1.66 24.75
C VAL A 47 -34.43 -3.11 24.58
N ALA A 48 -34.97 -3.48 23.41
CA ALA A 48 -35.31 -4.88 23.12
C ALA A 48 -34.08 -5.80 23.12
N VAL A 49 -32.95 -5.28 22.62
CA VAL A 49 -31.66 -5.96 22.64
C VAL A 49 -31.16 -6.18 24.07
N GLU A 50 -31.14 -5.12 24.89
CA GLU A 50 -30.71 -5.23 26.29
C GLU A 50 -31.59 -6.20 27.08
N ARG A 51 -32.91 -6.13 26.89
CA ARG A 51 -33.85 -7.05 27.54
C ARG A 51 -33.67 -8.50 27.06
N GLY A 52 -33.50 -8.71 25.76
CA GLY A 52 -33.42 -10.05 25.17
C GLY A 52 -32.07 -10.73 25.33
N LEU A 53 -30.98 -9.95 25.35
CA LEU A 53 -29.61 -10.46 25.35
C LEU A 53 -28.84 -10.15 26.64
N GLY A 54 -29.39 -9.32 27.54
CA GLY A 54 -28.73 -8.90 28.78
C GLY A 54 -27.53 -7.96 28.57
N ARG A 55 -27.34 -7.47 27.35
CA ARG A 55 -26.22 -6.59 26.97
C ARG A 55 -26.59 -5.74 25.75
N SER A 56 -25.86 -4.65 25.55
CA SER A 56 -25.96 -3.89 24.30
C SER A 56 -25.44 -4.70 23.11
N HIS A 57 -26.05 -4.55 21.94
CA HIS A 57 -25.54 -5.11 20.68
C HIS A 57 -24.24 -4.43 20.22
N SER A 58 -23.91 -3.26 20.78
CA SER A 58 -22.68 -2.52 20.50
C SER A 58 -21.56 -2.81 21.50
N ASP A 59 -21.85 -3.55 22.57
CA ASP A 59 -20.87 -3.95 23.57
C ASP A 59 -20.49 -5.43 23.41
N GLU A 60 -19.28 -5.66 22.93
CA GLU A 60 -18.74 -6.99 22.64
C GLU A 60 -17.75 -7.46 23.70
N ARG A 61 -17.61 -6.72 24.81
CA ARG A 61 -16.68 -7.07 25.89
C ARG A 61 -17.22 -8.26 26.71
N ASP A 62 -16.29 -9.05 27.21
CA ASP A 62 -16.54 -10.15 28.15
C ASP A 62 -16.25 -9.76 29.62
N GLY A 63 -15.71 -8.55 29.83
CA GLY A 63 -15.34 -8.02 31.15
C GLY A 63 -13.97 -8.47 31.65
N VAL A 64 -13.23 -9.25 30.86
CA VAL A 64 -11.88 -9.72 31.21
C VAL A 64 -10.85 -8.66 30.83
N VAL A 65 -9.99 -8.30 31.78
CA VAL A 65 -8.78 -7.51 31.49
C VAL A 65 -7.60 -8.46 31.43
N HIS A 66 -6.95 -8.51 30.28
CA HIS A 66 -5.80 -9.38 30.05
C HIS A 66 -4.49 -8.73 30.52
N ASP A 67 -3.59 -9.52 31.08
CA ASP A 67 -2.23 -9.08 31.45
C ASP A 67 -1.35 -8.74 30.24
N SER A 68 -1.78 -9.11 29.03
CA SER A 68 -1.18 -8.72 27.76
C SER A 68 -2.19 -8.89 26.63
N LEU A 69 -2.01 -8.18 25.52
CA LEU A 69 -2.88 -8.34 24.35
C LEU A 69 -2.70 -9.75 23.75
N PRO A 70 -3.75 -10.59 23.73
CA PRO A 70 -3.72 -11.91 23.08
C PRO A 70 -3.72 -11.75 21.55
N PHE A 71 -3.76 -12.83 20.76
CA PHE A 71 -3.97 -12.68 19.32
C PHE A 71 -5.30 -11.96 19.03
N TYR A 72 -5.30 -11.01 18.10
CA TYR A 72 -6.50 -10.17 17.88
C TYR A 72 -7.74 -11.00 17.52
N GLY A 73 -7.58 -12.18 16.91
CA GLY A 73 -8.70 -13.04 16.51
C GLY A 73 -9.47 -13.60 17.70
N GLU A 74 -8.84 -13.69 18.87
CA GLU A 74 -9.50 -14.08 20.12
C GLU A 74 -10.48 -13.01 20.61
N ILE A 75 -10.12 -11.74 20.44
CA ILE A 75 -10.95 -10.59 20.88
C ILE A 75 -11.91 -10.13 19.77
N LEU A 76 -11.49 -10.25 18.51
CA LEU A 76 -12.18 -9.74 17.33
C LEU A 76 -12.69 -10.85 16.42
N GLU A 77 -13.13 -11.98 16.99
CA GLU A 77 -13.56 -13.18 16.25
C GLU A 77 -14.56 -12.86 15.14
N ARG A 78 -15.54 -11.98 15.40
CA ARG A 78 -16.55 -11.54 14.42
C ARG A 78 -15.99 -10.77 13.21
N HIS A 79 -14.74 -10.35 13.28
CA HIS A 79 -14.04 -9.61 12.24
C HIS A 79 -13.01 -10.49 11.49
N THR A 80 -12.87 -11.76 11.85
CA THR A 80 -11.99 -12.72 11.16
C THR A 80 -12.78 -13.57 10.15
N LEU A 81 -12.08 -14.21 9.21
CA LEU A 81 -12.67 -15.13 8.21
C LEU A 81 -13.09 -16.51 8.78
N GLY A 82 -13.36 -16.60 10.09
CA GLY A 82 -13.56 -17.86 10.78
C GLY A 82 -12.25 -18.65 10.94
N GLY A 83 -12.16 -19.44 12.01
CA GLY A 83 -11.01 -20.29 12.31
C GLY A 83 -11.42 -21.74 12.54
N SER A 84 -10.44 -22.64 12.64
CA SER A 84 -10.69 -24.06 12.88
C SER A 84 -11.26 -24.36 14.27
N GLY A 85 -11.02 -23.47 15.24
CA GLY A 85 -11.33 -23.69 16.66
C GLY A 85 -10.42 -24.71 17.36
N ASP A 86 -9.51 -25.38 16.65
CA ASP A 86 -8.63 -26.42 17.21
C ASP A 86 -7.52 -25.79 18.07
N PRO A 87 -7.41 -26.11 19.37
CA PRO A 87 -6.34 -25.60 20.24
C PRO A 87 -4.92 -25.99 19.82
N LYS A 88 -4.76 -27.01 18.97
CA LYS A 88 -3.44 -27.44 18.44
C LYS A 88 -2.97 -26.62 17.26
N ASP A 89 -3.87 -25.86 16.64
CA ASP A 89 -3.56 -24.99 15.53
C ASP A 89 -2.89 -23.69 16.01
N SER A 90 -2.13 -23.04 15.13
CA SER A 90 -1.61 -21.70 15.40
C SER A 90 -2.76 -20.71 15.63
N ASP A 91 -2.54 -19.65 16.40
CA ASP A 91 -3.58 -18.64 16.70
C ASP A 91 -4.33 -18.15 15.44
N GLU A 92 -3.59 -17.91 14.35
CA GLU A 92 -4.17 -17.47 13.08
C GLU A 92 -5.10 -18.51 12.46
N LYS A 93 -4.74 -19.80 12.51
CA LYS A 93 -5.56 -20.89 11.97
C LYS A 93 -6.73 -21.21 12.90
N ARG A 94 -6.51 -21.13 14.21
CA ARG A 94 -7.50 -21.39 15.26
C ARG A 94 -8.62 -20.35 15.30
N TYR A 95 -8.27 -19.06 15.32
CA TYR A 95 -9.22 -17.95 15.47
C TYR A 95 -9.53 -17.21 14.16
N GLY A 96 -8.83 -17.57 13.08
CA GLY A 96 -8.99 -16.93 11.78
C GLY A 96 -8.24 -15.61 11.66
N ARG A 97 -8.21 -15.10 10.42
CA ARG A 97 -7.53 -13.86 10.06
C ARG A 97 -8.49 -12.80 9.54
N ILE A 98 -8.24 -11.53 9.89
CA ILE A 98 -8.89 -10.39 9.22
C ILE A 98 -8.46 -10.37 7.76
N ALA A 99 -9.44 -10.39 6.85
CA ALA A 99 -9.21 -10.50 5.41
C ALA A 99 -8.27 -9.41 4.86
N ASN A 100 -8.33 -8.19 5.42
CA ASN A 100 -7.46 -7.08 5.03
C ASN A 100 -6.03 -7.30 5.58
N PRO A 101 -5.02 -7.52 4.72
CA PRO A 101 -3.65 -7.78 5.16
C PRO A 101 -2.99 -6.62 5.91
N THR A 102 -3.26 -5.37 5.50
CA THR A 102 -2.74 -4.17 6.16
C THR A 102 -3.21 -4.10 7.61
N VAL A 103 -4.50 -4.36 7.83
CA VAL A 103 -5.11 -4.34 9.17
C VAL A 103 -4.57 -5.48 10.03
N HIS A 104 -4.43 -6.68 9.45
CA HIS A 104 -3.82 -7.83 10.12
C HIS A 104 -2.38 -7.52 10.59
N VAL A 105 -1.54 -6.97 9.71
CA VAL A 105 -0.16 -6.60 10.06
C VAL A 105 -0.15 -5.49 11.11
N GLY A 106 -0.99 -4.47 10.94
CA GLY A 106 -1.11 -3.33 11.86
C GLY A 106 -1.46 -3.74 13.28
N LEU A 107 -2.51 -4.57 13.46
CA LEU A 107 -2.91 -5.07 14.78
C LEU A 107 -1.83 -5.94 15.42
N ASN A 108 -1.11 -6.75 14.63
CA ASN A 108 -0.01 -7.55 15.14
C ASN A 108 1.21 -6.71 15.57
N GLN A 109 1.54 -5.63 14.86
CA GLN A 109 2.59 -4.70 15.32
C GLN A 109 2.14 -3.96 16.58
N LEU A 110 0.89 -3.50 16.63
CA LEU A 110 0.30 -2.88 17.81
C LEU A 110 0.37 -3.81 19.03
N ARG A 111 0.00 -5.08 18.86
CA ARG A 111 0.12 -6.13 19.90
C ARG A 111 1.53 -6.19 20.46
N ARG A 112 2.54 -6.26 19.59
CA ARG A 112 3.95 -6.39 20.02
C ARG A 112 4.43 -5.16 20.79
N VAL A 113 4.13 -3.95 20.29
CA VAL A 113 4.53 -2.69 20.94
C VAL A 113 3.85 -2.55 22.31
N VAL A 114 2.53 -2.74 22.37
CA VAL A 114 1.78 -2.62 23.64
C VAL A 114 2.24 -3.68 24.63
N ASN A 115 2.43 -4.94 24.21
CA ASN A 115 2.94 -5.98 25.12
C ASN A 115 4.37 -5.68 25.58
N ALA A 116 5.19 -5.04 24.75
CA ALA A 116 6.52 -4.59 25.17
C ALA A 116 6.46 -3.47 26.21
N LEU A 117 5.50 -2.55 26.10
CA LEU A 117 5.26 -1.50 27.09
C LEU A 117 4.68 -2.08 28.38
N ILE A 118 3.71 -3.00 28.30
CA ILE A 118 3.12 -3.66 29.47
C ILE A 118 4.17 -4.41 30.28
N ARG A 119 5.10 -5.12 29.62
CA ARG A 119 6.22 -5.78 30.30
C ARG A 119 7.12 -4.82 31.09
N LEU A 120 7.18 -3.54 30.71
CA LEU A 120 8.02 -2.54 31.38
C LEU A 120 7.27 -1.72 32.42
N TYR A 121 5.99 -1.43 32.19
CA TYR A 121 5.24 -0.44 32.94
C TYR A 121 3.95 -0.99 33.57
N GLY A 122 3.60 -2.26 33.33
CA GLY A 122 2.32 -2.85 33.69
C GLY A 122 1.19 -2.47 32.74
N ASN A 123 -0.01 -2.94 33.04
CA ASN A 123 -1.21 -2.61 32.27
C ASN A 123 -1.48 -1.09 32.29
N PRO A 124 -1.79 -0.49 31.13
CA PRO A 124 -2.09 0.93 31.05
C PRO A 124 -3.43 1.25 31.71
N GLU A 125 -3.49 2.36 32.45
CA GLU A 125 -4.76 2.91 32.95
C GLU A 125 -5.61 3.45 31.79
N GLN A 126 -4.94 4.15 30.86
CA GLN A 126 -5.55 4.73 29.67
C GLN A 126 -4.61 4.59 28.46
N ILE A 127 -5.20 4.41 27.28
CA ILE A 127 -4.54 4.42 25.99
C ILE A 127 -5.25 5.44 25.11
N LEU A 128 -4.50 6.41 24.61
CA LEU A 128 -4.96 7.35 23.60
C LEU A 128 -4.35 6.95 22.27
N VAL A 129 -5.20 6.82 21.25
CA VAL A 129 -4.78 6.42 19.92
C VAL A 129 -5.21 7.50 18.94
N GLU A 130 -4.26 8.10 18.23
CA GLU A 130 -4.59 8.94 17.08
C GLU A 130 -4.97 8.07 15.90
N LEU A 131 -6.14 8.34 15.35
CA LEU A 131 -6.67 7.64 14.20
C LEU A 131 -7.07 8.67 13.15
N ALA A 132 -6.98 8.31 11.86
CA ALA A 132 -7.40 9.15 10.75
C ALA A 132 -8.94 9.27 10.71
N ARG A 133 -9.53 9.91 11.72
CA ARG A 133 -10.90 10.40 11.71
C ARG A 133 -10.85 11.90 11.47
N ASP A 134 -11.66 12.33 10.52
CA ASP A 134 -12.03 13.72 10.37
C ASP A 134 -12.71 14.18 11.67
N LEU A 135 -12.55 15.45 12.06
CA LEU A 135 -13.29 16.04 13.19
C LEU A 135 -14.81 15.77 13.04
N LYS A 136 -15.54 15.76 14.16
CA LYS A 136 -16.99 15.57 14.14
C LYS A 136 -17.60 16.59 13.17
N MET A 137 -18.29 16.08 12.14
CA MET A 137 -18.96 16.92 11.16
C MET A 137 -19.96 17.85 11.85
N SER A 138 -19.93 19.13 11.48
CA SER A 138 -20.92 20.11 11.92
C SER A 138 -22.32 19.70 11.45
N GLN A 139 -23.37 20.26 12.07
CA GLN A 139 -24.75 19.93 11.67
C GLN A 139 -24.99 20.21 10.18
N LYS A 140 -24.49 21.34 9.68
CA LYS A 140 -24.54 21.70 8.25
C LYS A 140 -23.88 20.64 7.35
N GLN A 141 -22.70 20.15 7.72
CA GLN A 141 -22.01 19.11 6.96
C GLN A 141 -22.76 17.77 6.99
N LYS A 142 -23.39 17.43 8.12
CA LYS A 142 -24.26 16.24 8.21
C LYS A 142 -25.46 16.37 7.28
N ASP A 143 -26.10 17.54 7.25
CA ASP A 143 -27.25 17.82 6.40
C ASP A 143 -26.85 17.77 4.91
N GLU A 144 -25.69 18.33 4.54
CA GLU A 144 -25.14 18.24 3.19
C GLU A 144 -24.79 16.80 2.78
N LEU A 145 -24.23 16.01 3.70
CA LEU A 145 -23.94 14.60 3.46
C LEU A 145 -25.24 13.79 3.29
N ALA A 146 -26.22 13.99 4.17
CA ALA A 146 -27.52 13.34 4.08
C ALA A 146 -28.22 13.69 2.76
N LYS A 147 -28.14 14.95 2.32
CA LYS A 147 -28.67 15.40 1.02
C LYS A 147 -27.96 14.69 -0.15
N LYS A 148 -26.63 14.55 -0.10
CA LYS A 148 -25.86 13.80 -1.12
C LYS A 148 -26.21 12.31 -1.13
N GLN A 149 -26.31 11.69 0.04
CA GLN A 149 -26.67 10.27 0.19
C GLN A 149 -28.06 10.00 -0.38
N LYS A 150 -29.05 10.83 -0.03
CA LYS A 150 -30.39 10.75 -0.58
C LYS A 150 -30.39 10.87 -2.11
N GLY A 151 -29.63 11.83 -2.65
CA GLY A 151 -29.46 11.95 -4.10
C GLY A 151 -28.90 10.67 -4.75
N PHE A 152 -27.89 10.03 -4.14
CA PHE A 152 -27.37 8.76 -4.64
C PHE A 152 -28.37 7.60 -4.55
N GLU A 153 -29.19 7.56 -3.50
CA GLU A 153 -30.25 6.57 -3.36
C GLU A 153 -31.33 6.75 -4.43
N ASP A 154 -31.77 7.99 -4.65
CA ASP A 154 -32.75 8.35 -5.68
C ASP A 154 -32.22 7.99 -7.09
N ASP A 155 -30.97 8.34 -7.40
CA ASP A 155 -30.32 7.98 -8.66
C ASP A 155 -30.22 6.45 -8.83
N ASN A 156 -29.85 5.72 -7.78
CA ASN A 156 -29.75 4.26 -7.85
C ASN A 156 -31.12 3.61 -8.06
N LYS A 157 -32.18 4.18 -7.49
CA LYS A 157 -33.56 3.74 -7.71
C LYS A 157 -33.98 3.98 -9.15
N ALA A 158 -33.64 5.14 -9.73
CA ALA A 158 -33.90 5.44 -11.14
C ALA A 158 -33.15 4.48 -12.08
N ARG A 159 -31.85 4.23 -11.82
CA ARG A 159 -31.05 3.25 -12.57
C ARG A 159 -31.62 1.84 -12.47
N LYS A 160 -32.10 1.44 -11.29
CA LYS A 160 -32.76 0.14 -11.12
C LYS A 160 -34.02 0.03 -11.98
N ALA A 161 -34.88 1.05 -11.96
CA ALA A 161 -36.08 1.08 -12.80
C ALA A 161 -35.76 1.02 -14.30
N LEU A 162 -34.69 1.69 -14.73
CA LEU A 162 -34.22 1.64 -16.12
C LEU A 162 -33.69 0.26 -16.51
N LEU A 163 -32.93 -0.41 -15.64
CA LEU A 163 -32.50 -1.80 -15.89
C LEU A 163 -33.71 -2.73 -16.03
N GLU A 164 -34.71 -2.58 -15.16
CA GLU A 164 -35.93 -3.39 -15.19
C GLU A 164 -36.75 -3.13 -16.46
N SER A 165 -36.90 -1.87 -16.91
CA SER A 165 -37.65 -1.55 -18.13
C SER A 165 -36.99 -2.08 -19.40
N GLU A 166 -35.66 -2.09 -19.42
CA GLU A 166 -34.85 -2.58 -20.55
C GLU A 166 -34.55 -4.10 -20.45
N SER A 167 -35.14 -4.79 -19.47
CA SER A 167 -34.95 -6.24 -19.24
C SER A 167 -33.49 -6.66 -18.97
N PHE A 168 -32.70 -5.79 -18.36
CA PHE A 168 -31.34 -6.09 -17.89
C PHE A 168 -31.32 -6.49 -16.41
N ASP A 169 -30.40 -7.39 -16.05
CA ASP A 169 -30.25 -7.85 -14.65
C ASP A 169 -29.83 -6.70 -13.71
N TYR A 170 -30.45 -6.65 -12.54
CA TYR A 170 -30.00 -5.78 -11.45
C TYR A 170 -28.71 -6.33 -10.82
N SER A 171 -27.59 -5.67 -11.08
CA SER A 171 -26.29 -6.00 -10.47
C SER A 171 -25.44 -4.76 -10.19
N SER A 172 -24.53 -4.85 -9.22
CA SER A 172 -23.58 -3.77 -8.93
C SER A 172 -22.68 -3.42 -10.12
N ALA A 173 -22.43 -4.37 -11.01
CA ALA A 173 -21.68 -4.17 -12.25
C ALA A 173 -22.49 -3.33 -13.25
N ASN A 174 -23.75 -3.68 -13.47
CA ASN A 174 -24.64 -2.97 -14.41
C ASN A 174 -24.96 -1.55 -13.91
N LEU A 175 -25.18 -1.37 -12.61
CA LEU A 175 -25.33 -0.03 -12.02
C LEU A 175 -24.10 0.85 -12.25
N ARG A 176 -22.90 0.26 -12.20
CA ARG A 176 -21.65 0.99 -12.45
C ARG A 176 -21.53 1.43 -13.92
N LEU A 177 -21.91 0.56 -14.86
CA LEU A 177 -21.95 0.89 -16.28
C LEU A 177 -22.92 2.04 -16.56
N LEU A 178 -24.16 1.93 -16.06
CA LEU A 178 -25.17 2.99 -16.19
C LEU A 178 -24.72 4.31 -15.60
N ARG A 179 -24.13 4.28 -14.40
CA ARG A 179 -23.59 5.49 -13.77
C ARG A 179 -22.52 6.17 -14.65
N LEU A 180 -21.58 5.39 -15.21
CA LEU A 180 -20.56 5.95 -16.10
C LEU A 180 -21.14 6.46 -17.41
N TRP A 181 -22.19 5.80 -17.92
CA TRP A 181 -22.93 6.22 -19.11
C TRP A 181 -23.69 7.53 -18.89
N GLU A 182 -24.29 7.71 -17.72
CA GLU A 182 -24.91 8.98 -17.30
C GLU A 182 -23.90 10.13 -17.29
N GLU A 183 -22.71 9.87 -16.75
CA GLU A 183 -21.62 10.85 -16.65
C GLU A 183 -21.05 11.32 -18.01
N LEU A 184 -21.31 10.61 -19.12
CA LEU A 184 -20.97 11.05 -20.47
C LEU A 184 -21.77 12.28 -20.94
N GLY A 185 -22.82 12.67 -20.21
CA GLY A 185 -23.69 13.80 -20.57
C GLY A 185 -24.48 13.55 -21.87
N PHE A 186 -24.84 14.61 -22.59
CA PHE A 186 -25.54 14.51 -23.87
C PHE A 186 -24.80 15.32 -24.96
N PRO A 187 -24.61 14.76 -26.18
CA PRO A 187 -24.86 13.36 -26.55
C PRO A 187 -23.90 12.38 -25.82
N LYS A 188 -24.32 11.11 -25.69
CA LYS A 188 -23.61 10.05 -24.94
C LYS A 188 -22.39 9.54 -25.70
N LEU A 189 -21.36 10.36 -25.87
CA LEU A 189 -20.21 10.02 -26.71
C LEU A 189 -19.10 9.33 -25.93
N CYS A 190 -18.49 8.32 -26.54
CA CYS A 190 -17.18 7.81 -26.14
C CYS A 190 -16.14 8.95 -26.21
N VAL A 191 -15.45 9.21 -25.10
CA VAL A 191 -14.49 10.33 -25.03
C VAL A 191 -13.31 10.12 -25.98
N TYR A 192 -12.89 8.87 -26.20
CA TYR A 192 -11.77 8.54 -27.08
C TYR A 192 -12.16 8.55 -28.57
N SER A 193 -13.23 7.85 -28.96
CA SER A 193 -13.62 7.70 -30.37
C SER A 193 -14.54 8.81 -30.90
N GLY A 194 -15.30 9.45 -30.02
CA GLY A 194 -16.38 10.37 -30.41
C GLY A 194 -17.64 9.67 -30.91
N GLU A 195 -17.67 8.34 -30.94
CA GLU A 195 -18.86 7.56 -31.32
C GLU A 195 -19.89 7.53 -30.19
N THR A 196 -21.17 7.46 -30.55
CA THR A 196 -22.27 7.36 -29.59
C THR A 196 -22.29 6.01 -28.91
N ILE A 197 -22.35 6.00 -27.58
CA ILE A 197 -22.61 4.82 -26.77
C ILE A 197 -24.11 4.81 -26.45
N GLY A 198 -24.86 3.93 -27.08
CA GLY A 198 -26.24 3.58 -26.71
C GLY A 198 -26.29 2.71 -25.46
N ILE A 199 -27.49 2.58 -24.88
CA ILE A 199 -27.70 1.76 -23.67
C ILE A 199 -27.46 0.27 -23.96
N GLU A 200 -27.84 -0.18 -25.14
CA GLU A 200 -27.62 -1.52 -25.67
C GLU A 200 -26.13 -1.86 -25.83
N ASN A 201 -25.29 -0.86 -26.11
CA ASN A 201 -23.84 -1.08 -26.24
C ASN A 201 -23.15 -1.33 -24.89
N LEU A 202 -23.77 -0.93 -23.77
CA LEU A 202 -23.21 -1.17 -22.43
C LEU A 202 -23.12 -2.67 -22.11
N PHE A 203 -24.01 -3.46 -22.71
CA PHE A 203 -24.16 -4.88 -22.42
C PHE A 203 -23.77 -5.79 -23.60
N SER A 204 -23.47 -5.22 -24.78
CA SER A 204 -22.94 -5.99 -25.93
C SER A 204 -21.50 -6.47 -25.70
N GLY A 205 -20.82 -5.86 -24.73
CA GLY A 205 -19.42 -6.08 -24.43
C GLY A 205 -18.48 -5.19 -25.23
N ASP A 206 -18.90 -4.54 -26.32
CA ASP A 206 -18.01 -3.71 -27.15
C ASP A 206 -17.47 -2.48 -26.41
N VAL A 207 -18.19 -2.07 -25.36
CA VAL A 207 -17.81 -1.03 -24.42
C VAL A 207 -17.25 -1.66 -23.14
N GLU A 208 -16.20 -1.06 -22.61
CA GLU A 208 -15.61 -1.46 -21.33
C GLU A 208 -15.37 -0.27 -20.42
N ILE A 209 -15.28 -0.55 -19.12
CA ILE A 209 -14.85 0.41 -18.12
C ILE A 209 -13.33 0.50 -18.20
N GLU A 210 -12.82 1.67 -18.58
CA GLU A 210 -11.39 1.96 -18.75
C GLU A 210 -10.90 2.91 -17.66
N HIS A 211 -9.62 2.76 -17.27
CA HIS A 211 -8.93 3.69 -16.38
C HIS A 211 -8.35 4.87 -17.17
N ILE A 212 -8.84 6.08 -16.92
CA ILE A 212 -8.39 7.30 -17.61
C ILE A 212 -6.88 7.47 -17.44
N LEU A 213 -6.38 7.46 -16.20
CA LEU A 213 -4.95 7.37 -15.90
C LEU A 213 -4.56 5.91 -15.63
N PRO A 214 -3.37 5.45 -16.07
CA PRO A 214 -3.01 4.04 -16.01
C PRO A 214 -2.97 3.49 -14.58
N TYR A 215 -3.79 2.47 -14.28
CA TYR A 215 -3.86 1.87 -12.94
C TYR A 215 -2.49 1.40 -12.44
N SER A 216 -1.65 0.83 -13.31
CA SER A 216 -0.31 0.37 -12.91
C SER A 216 0.64 1.49 -12.45
N ARG A 217 0.36 2.73 -12.82
CA ARG A 217 1.14 3.92 -12.44
C ARG A 217 0.49 4.71 -11.31
N THR A 218 -0.84 4.71 -11.25
CA THR A 218 -1.59 5.53 -10.30
C THR A 218 -2.14 4.75 -9.11
N LEU A 219 -2.38 3.45 -9.27
CA LEU A 219 -3.16 2.60 -8.37
C LEU A 219 -4.57 3.13 -8.08
N ASP A 220 -5.08 4.04 -8.93
CA ASP A 220 -6.38 4.68 -8.76
C ASP A 220 -7.48 3.85 -9.40
N ASP A 221 -8.12 2.98 -8.60
CA ASP A 221 -9.29 2.22 -9.02
C ASP A 221 -10.63 2.92 -8.70
N THR A 222 -10.59 4.19 -8.30
CA THR A 222 -11.80 4.93 -7.93
C THR A 222 -12.68 5.24 -9.14
N MET A 223 -13.97 5.51 -8.90
CA MET A 223 -14.88 5.96 -9.95
C MET A 223 -14.42 7.24 -10.63
N ALA A 224 -13.63 8.10 -9.95
CA ALA A 224 -13.08 9.32 -10.52
C ALA A 224 -12.04 9.06 -11.63
N ASN A 225 -11.42 7.88 -11.65
CA ASN A 225 -10.46 7.48 -12.67
C ASN A 225 -11.06 6.53 -13.72
N LYS A 226 -12.36 6.26 -13.69
CA LYS A 226 -13.02 5.32 -14.61
C LYS A 226 -13.88 6.06 -15.63
N THR A 227 -13.94 5.58 -16.86
CA THR A 227 -14.91 6.06 -17.88
C THR A 227 -15.31 4.89 -18.79
N LEU A 228 -16.26 5.12 -19.71
CA LEU A 228 -16.59 4.16 -20.75
C LEU A 228 -15.76 4.44 -22.02
N SER A 229 -15.28 3.37 -22.64
CA SER A 229 -14.59 3.40 -23.91
C SER A 229 -14.94 2.18 -24.74
N TYR A 230 -15.00 2.31 -26.07
CA TYR A 230 -14.96 1.14 -26.94
C TYR A 230 -13.61 0.42 -26.77
N ARG A 231 -13.63 -0.92 -26.76
CA ARG A 231 -12.42 -1.74 -26.52
C ARG A 231 -11.28 -1.41 -27.50
N MET A 232 -11.60 -1.11 -28.75
CA MET A 232 -10.59 -0.78 -29.76
C MET A 232 -9.79 0.47 -29.38
N HIS A 233 -10.46 1.52 -28.92
CA HIS A 233 -9.82 2.77 -28.54
C HIS A 233 -9.05 2.66 -27.22
N ASN A 234 -9.55 1.84 -26.29
CA ASN A 234 -8.80 1.52 -25.08
C ASN A 234 -7.47 0.80 -25.40
N ARG A 235 -7.51 -0.18 -26.33
CA ARG A 235 -6.31 -0.89 -26.79
C ARG A 235 -5.27 0.02 -27.46
N LEU A 236 -5.68 1.14 -28.05
CA LEU A 236 -4.76 2.16 -28.56
C LEU A 236 -4.09 2.92 -27.42
N LYS A 237 -4.87 3.33 -26.41
CA LYS A 237 -4.36 4.02 -25.22
C LYS A 237 -3.37 3.18 -24.41
N ARG A 238 -3.66 1.88 -24.23
CA ARG A 238 -2.84 0.95 -23.42
C ARG A 238 -2.57 1.53 -22.02
N ASN A 239 -1.39 1.26 -21.46
CA ASN A 239 -0.96 1.69 -20.13
C ASN A 239 -0.43 3.15 -20.11
N LYS A 240 -1.03 4.04 -20.91
CA LYS A 240 -0.66 5.46 -21.02
C LYS A 240 -1.79 6.39 -20.60
N ALA A 241 -1.47 7.60 -20.16
CA ALA A 241 -2.43 8.67 -19.97
C ALA A 241 -2.90 9.22 -21.34
N PRO A 242 -4.06 9.89 -21.44
CA PRO A 242 -4.58 10.37 -22.72
C PRO A 242 -3.58 11.25 -23.49
N ALA A 243 -2.91 12.17 -22.81
CA ALA A 243 -1.90 13.07 -23.42
C ALA A 243 -0.61 12.36 -23.87
N GLU A 244 -0.37 11.13 -23.41
CA GLU A 244 0.77 10.29 -23.80
C GLU A 244 0.42 9.31 -24.93
N ALA A 245 -0.87 8.97 -25.03
CA ALA A 245 -1.41 8.03 -26.00
C ALA A 245 -1.75 8.71 -27.34
N PHE A 246 -2.30 9.92 -27.29
CA PHE A 246 -2.82 10.66 -28.44
C PHE A 246 -2.05 11.98 -28.60
N SER A 247 -2.07 12.56 -29.81
CA SER A 247 -1.39 13.84 -30.09
C SER A 247 -2.09 14.64 -31.19
N GLY A 248 -1.73 15.91 -31.35
CA GLY A 248 -2.31 16.78 -32.39
C GLY A 248 -3.82 16.96 -32.24
N ASP A 249 -4.53 17.04 -33.37
CA ASP A 249 -5.97 17.30 -33.43
C ASP A 249 -6.80 16.19 -32.75
N GLU A 250 -6.34 14.94 -32.80
CA GLU A 250 -7.00 13.81 -32.15
C GLU A 250 -7.05 14.01 -30.62
N TYR A 251 -5.93 14.41 -30.02
CA TYR A 251 -5.87 14.68 -28.59
C TYR A 251 -6.74 15.88 -28.18
N GLU A 252 -6.72 16.96 -28.95
CA GLU A 252 -7.56 18.14 -28.64
C GLU A 252 -9.06 17.79 -28.76
N ALA A 253 -9.46 16.96 -29.72
CA ALA A 253 -10.83 16.48 -29.83
C ALA A 253 -11.24 15.62 -28.61
N ILE A 254 -10.35 14.74 -28.13
CA ILE A 254 -10.56 13.95 -26.90
C ILE A 254 -10.71 14.88 -25.69
N ARG A 255 -9.83 15.87 -25.56
CA ARG A 255 -9.83 16.84 -24.46
C ARG A 255 -11.10 17.68 -24.44
N LEU A 256 -11.60 18.09 -25.60
CA LEU A 256 -12.87 18.82 -25.73
C LEU A 256 -14.06 17.95 -25.33
N ARG A 257 -14.15 16.69 -25.81
CA ARG A 257 -15.21 15.75 -25.39
C ARG A 257 -15.18 15.50 -23.88
N ALA A 258 -13.99 15.40 -23.30
CA ALA A 258 -13.83 15.17 -21.87
C ALA A 258 -14.41 16.30 -20.99
N GLN A 259 -14.62 17.51 -21.51
CA GLN A 259 -15.20 18.63 -20.75
C GLN A 259 -16.65 18.39 -20.30
N VAL A 260 -17.35 17.45 -20.93
CA VAL A 260 -18.71 17.06 -20.52
C VAL A 260 -18.70 16.25 -19.22
N LEU A 261 -17.61 15.51 -18.94
CA LEU A 261 -17.49 14.66 -17.76
C LEU A 261 -17.57 15.47 -16.45
N PRO A 262 -17.78 14.82 -15.29
CA PRO A 262 -17.68 15.49 -13.99
C PRO A 262 -16.31 16.15 -13.74
N PRO A 263 -16.23 17.30 -13.01
CA PRO A 263 -14.98 18.04 -12.80
C PRO A 263 -13.82 17.21 -12.22
N ASN A 264 -14.12 16.25 -11.34
CA ASN A 264 -13.13 15.34 -10.75
C ASN A 264 -12.53 14.33 -11.76
N LYS A 265 -13.07 14.24 -12.97
CA LYS A 265 -12.56 13.44 -14.10
C LYS A 265 -11.88 14.28 -15.18
N ARG A 266 -12.41 15.48 -15.48
CA ARG A 266 -11.94 16.36 -16.58
C ARG A 266 -10.43 16.55 -16.59
N TRP A 267 -9.88 16.93 -15.44
CA TRP A 267 -8.46 17.24 -15.30
C TRP A 267 -7.54 16.06 -15.66
N ARG A 268 -8.04 14.81 -15.61
CA ARG A 268 -7.28 13.61 -15.95
C ARG A 268 -7.03 13.43 -17.46
N PHE A 269 -7.69 14.25 -18.28
CA PHE A 269 -7.47 14.32 -19.71
C PHE A 269 -6.52 15.46 -20.11
N GLU A 270 -6.14 16.34 -19.19
CA GLU A 270 -5.22 17.46 -19.45
C GLU A 270 -3.76 16.97 -19.57
N LYS A 271 -2.90 17.81 -20.17
CA LYS A 271 -1.51 17.44 -20.49
C LYS A 271 -0.66 17.17 -19.24
N ASP A 272 -0.93 17.87 -18.16
CA ASP A 272 -0.24 17.80 -16.88
C ASP A 272 -0.88 16.80 -15.89
N ALA A 273 -1.86 15.99 -16.33
CA ALA A 273 -2.62 15.11 -15.44
C ALA A 273 -1.74 14.17 -14.59
N MET A 274 -0.69 13.59 -15.16
CA MET A 274 0.22 12.71 -14.40
C MET A 274 1.02 13.50 -13.36
N GLU A 275 1.53 14.68 -13.73
CA GLU A 275 2.28 15.55 -12.80
C GLU A 275 1.37 16.02 -11.65
N LYS A 276 0.15 16.43 -11.97
CA LYS A 276 -0.85 16.83 -10.98
C LYS A 276 -1.20 15.69 -10.03
N TYR A 277 -1.41 14.49 -10.57
CA TYR A 277 -1.68 13.30 -9.75
C TYR A 277 -0.52 12.94 -8.82
N GLU A 278 0.72 13.11 -9.27
CA GLU A 278 1.93 12.91 -8.46
C GLU A 278 2.08 13.95 -7.36
N LYS A 279 1.78 15.22 -7.63
CA LYS A 279 1.87 16.33 -6.66
C LYS A 279 0.76 16.32 -5.60
N GLU A 280 -0.48 16.01 -5.98
CA GLU A 280 -1.64 16.12 -5.08
C GLU A 280 -1.86 14.90 -4.15
N GLY A 281 -1.04 13.86 -4.29
CA GLY A 281 -1.17 12.65 -3.49
C GLY A 281 -2.20 11.69 -4.08
N SER A 282 -1.66 10.74 -4.84
CA SER A 282 -2.33 9.60 -5.47
C SER A 282 -3.48 8.94 -4.65
N GLY A 283 -4.44 8.33 -5.33
CA GLY A 283 -5.47 7.42 -4.79
C GLY A 283 -4.94 6.27 -3.89
N PHE A 284 -3.63 6.01 -3.87
CA PHE A 284 -2.96 5.23 -2.82
C PHE A 284 -3.17 5.84 -1.42
N ALA A 285 -3.12 7.17 -1.28
CA ALA A 285 -3.43 7.87 -0.04
C ALA A 285 -4.89 7.67 0.37
N ALA A 286 -5.85 7.74 -0.55
CA ALA A 286 -7.27 7.51 -0.25
C ALA A 286 -7.55 6.05 0.20
N ARG A 287 -6.88 5.07 -0.42
CA ARG A 287 -6.95 3.66 0.01
C ARG A 287 -6.32 3.45 1.39
N GLN A 288 -5.12 4.01 1.63
CA GLN A 288 -4.51 4.00 2.97
C GLN A 288 -5.40 4.70 4.01
N LEU A 289 -6.09 5.79 3.65
CA LEU A 289 -7.02 6.48 4.54
C LEU A 289 -8.22 5.60 4.93
N ASN A 290 -8.80 4.86 3.98
CA ASN A 290 -9.87 3.90 4.30
C ASN A 290 -9.36 2.70 5.11
N GLU A 291 -8.20 2.15 4.76
CA GLU A 291 -7.57 1.04 5.50
C GLU A 291 -7.20 1.45 6.93
N THR A 292 -6.72 2.68 7.15
CA THR A 292 -6.44 3.24 8.47
C THR A 292 -7.71 3.51 9.28
N LYS A 293 -8.82 3.93 8.65
CA LYS A 293 -10.14 4.07 9.31
C LYS A 293 -10.69 2.73 9.80
N HIS A 294 -10.51 1.63 9.06
CA HIS A 294 -10.93 0.30 9.52
C HIS A 294 -10.02 -0.22 10.64
N LEU A 295 -8.69 -0.10 10.48
CA LEU A 295 -7.71 -0.45 11.52
C LEU A 295 -8.00 0.30 12.83
N ALA A 296 -8.38 1.57 12.74
CA ALA A 296 -8.73 2.40 13.89
C ALA A 296 -9.84 1.82 14.77
N VAL A 297 -10.95 1.43 14.13
CA VAL A 297 -12.11 0.88 14.83
C VAL A 297 -11.74 -0.42 15.55
N LEU A 298 -11.02 -1.30 14.85
CA LEU A 298 -10.60 -2.59 15.40
C LEU A 298 -9.53 -2.44 16.48
N ALA A 299 -8.56 -1.54 16.30
CA ALA A 299 -7.53 -1.24 17.29
C ALA A 299 -8.16 -0.76 18.59
N ARG A 300 -9.16 0.13 18.55
CA ARG A 300 -9.88 0.53 19.77
C ARG A 300 -10.51 -0.67 20.47
N LYS A 301 -11.31 -1.47 19.75
CA LYS A 301 -11.99 -2.65 20.32
C LYS A 301 -10.98 -3.61 20.95
N TYR A 302 -9.86 -3.82 20.27
CA TYR A 302 -8.80 -4.71 20.70
C TYR A 302 -8.07 -4.20 21.94
N LEU A 303 -7.69 -2.92 21.97
CA LEU A 303 -6.94 -2.31 23.08
C LEU A 303 -7.73 -2.24 24.39
N VAL A 304 -9.06 -2.21 24.33
CA VAL A 304 -9.90 -2.23 25.55
C VAL A 304 -9.64 -3.48 26.38
N SER A 305 -9.23 -4.59 25.77
CA SER A 305 -8.93 -5.85 26.48
C SER A 305 -7.77 -5.77 27.48
N VAL A 306 -6.95 -4.72 27.46
CA VAL A 306 -5.83 -4.54 28.41
C VAL A 306 -5.97 -3.29 29.28
N CYS A 307 -7.06 -2.53 29.14
CA CYS A 307 -7.32 -1.34 29.94
C CYS A 307 -8.36 -1.65 31.03
N ASN A 308 -8.08 -1.21 32.26
CA ASN A 308 -8.94 -1.45 33.43
C ASN A 308 -10.28 -0.68 33.44
N SER A 309 -10.63 0.08 32.39
CA SER A 309 -11.85 0.89 32.37
C SER A 309 -12.55 0.96 31.01
N GLU A 310 -13.88 1.08 31.07
CA GLU A 310 -14.78 1.21 29.90
C GLU A 310 -14.40 2.36 28.95
N ASN A 311 -13.83 3.44 29.49
CA ASN A 311 -13.34 4.60 28.75
C ASN A 311 -11.80 4.67 28.70
N GLY A 312 -11.14 3.55 28.98
CA GLY A 312 -9.69 3.43 29.03
C GLY A 312 -9.03 3.49 27.66
N VAL A 313 -9.78 3.42 26.56
CA VAL A 313 -9.24 3.66 25.20
C VAL A 313 -9.99 4.79 24.52
N ARG A 314 -9.27 5.87 24.22
CA ARG A 314 -9.81 7.07 23.58
C ARG A 314 -9.19 7.29 22.22
N ILE A 315 -9.99 7.85 21.32
CA ILE A 315 -9.58 8.15 19.96
C ILE A 315 -9.34 9.66 19.85
N VAL A 316 -8.18 10.00 19.30
CA VAL A 316 -7.74 11.37 18.98
C VAL A 316 -7.75 11.56 17.47
N THR A 317 -8.12 12.74 16.98
CA THR A 317 -8.04 13.09 15.56
C THR A 317 -6.70 13.75 15.23
N GLY A 318 -6.17 13.53 14.02
CA GLY A 318 -4.88 14.12 13.64
C GLY A 318 -4.89 15.66 13.53
N GLN A 319 -6.05 16.27 13.28
CA GLN A 319 -6.21 17.73 13.34
C GLN A 319 -5.94 18.24 14.77
N MET A 320 -6.43 17.53 15.79
CA MET A 320 -6.18 17.87 17.19
C MET A 320 -4.71 17.69 17.57
N THR A 321 -4.07 16.60 17.14
CA THR A 321 -2.62 16.40 17.36
C THR A 321 -1.82 17.54 16.74
N ALA A 322 -2.11 17.92 15.48
CA ALA A 322 -1.39 18.99 14.79
C ALA A 322 -1.50 20.34 15.50
N LEU A 323 -2.71 20.67 15.95
CA LEU A 323 -3.03 21.87 16.70
C LEU A 323 -2.23 21.97 18.01
N LEU A 324 -2.32 20.95 18.86
CA LEU A 324 -1.66 20.92 20.16
C LEU A 324 -0.13 20.86 20.00
N ARG A 325 0.37 20.16 19.00
CA ARG A 325 1.79 20.15 18.65
C ARG A 325 2.32 21.54 18.33
N GLN A 326 1.56 22.34 17.59
CA GLN A 326 1.89 23.74 17.31
C GLN A 326 1.86 24.58 18.59
N ARG A 327 0.81 24.44 19.40
CA ARG A 327 0.65 25.18 20.66
C ARG A 327 1.78 24.93 21.66
N PHE A 328 2.27 23.69 21.72
CA PHE A 328 3.37 23.29 22.59
C PHE A 328 4.76 23.52 21.98
N GLY A 329 4.85 24.18 20.81
CA GLY A 329 6.13 24.53 20.18
C GLY A 329 6.95 23.32 19.73
N LEU A 330 6.31 22.18 19.45
CA LEU A 330 6.98 20.92 19.13
C LEU A 330 7.24 20.73 17.63
N ASN A 331 6.66 21.57 16.76
CA ASN A 331 6.89 21.48 15.30
C ASN A 331 8.38 21.65 14.95
N GLY A 332 9.05 22.61 15.58
CA GLY A 332 10.48 22.89 15.37
C GLY A 332 11.44 21.98 16.15
N ILE A 333 11.03 20.78 16.58
CA ILE A 333 11.97 19.81 17.20
C ILE A 333 12.81 19.09 16.12
N LEU A 334 12.22 18.82 14.95
CA LEU A 334 12.85 18.06 13.85
C LEU A 334 13.00 18.88 12.55
N SER A 335 12.70 20.18 12.61
CA SER A 335 12.76 21.10 11.46
C SER A 335 13.31 22.44 11.93
N ASP A 336 14.22 23.01 11.15
CA ASP A 336 14.74 24.36 11.37
C ASP A 336 13.68 25.44 11.01
N ASP A 337 12.71 25.12 10.16
CA ASP A 337 11.70 26.04 9.63
C ASP A 337 10.35 26.01 10.37
N ASN A 338 10.30 25.47 11.60
CA ASN A 338 9.09 25.39 12.44
C ASN A 338 7.88 24.67 11.76
N HIS A 339 8.14 23.88 10.72
CA HIS A 339 7.18 23.06 9.98
C HIS A 339 7.32 21.57 10.33
N LYS A 340 6.26 20.77 10.11
CA LYS A 340 6.31 19.32 10.38
C LYS A 340 7.29 18.66 9.40
N ASN A 341 8.43 18.20 9.90
CA ASN A 341 9.33 17.37 9.12
C ASN A 341 8.75 15.95 8.96
N ARG A 342 8.39 15.57 7.73
CA ARG A 342 7.88 14.22 7.37
C ARG A 342 8.96 13.29 6.84
N THR A 343 10.20 13.75 6.74
CA THR A 343 11.36 12.97 6.28
C THR A 343 12.17 12.38 7.45
N ASP A 344 11.76 12.62 8.70
CA ASP A 344 12.27 11.95 9.91
C ASP A 344 11.16 11.16 10.63
N HIS A 345 11.29 9.84 10.76
CA HIS A 345 10.34 8.93 11.42
C HIS A 345 10.01 9.30 12.88
N ARG A 346 10.91 9.99 13.59
CA ARG A 346 10.71 10.37 15.00
C ARG A 346 9.56 11.37 15.19
N HIS A 347 9.05 11.99 14.13
CA HIS A 347 7.85 12.83 14.21
C HIS A 347 6.63 12.08 14.75
N HIS A 348 6.55 10.75 14.56
CA HIS A 348 5.49 9.93 15.15
C HIS A 348 5.59 9.87 16.68
N ALA A 349 6.79 9.88 17.24
CA ALA A 349 6.98 9.91 18.69
C ALA A 349 6.63 11.29 19.27
N ILE A 350 6.86 12.38 18.52
CA ILE A 350 6.39 13.73 18.89
C ILE A 350 4.86 13.75 18.95
N ASP A 351 4.20 13.24 17.91
CA ASP A 351 2.75 13.12 17.85
C ASP A 351 2.23 12.28 19.03
N ALA A 352 2.88 11.15 19.35
CA ALA A 352 2.57 10.32 20.52
C ALA A 352 2.72 11.06 21.87
N CYS A 353 3.75 11.90 22.02
CA CYS A 353 3.92 12.72 23.24
C CYS A 353 2.79 13.75 23.38
N VAL A 354 2.36 14.36 22.28
CA VAL A 354 1.22 15.29 22.27
C VAL A 354 -0.05 14.55 22.67
N ILE A 355 -0.32 13.39 22.07
CA ILE A 355 -1.49 12.58 22.38
C ILE A 355 -1.50 12.16 23.85
N GLY A 356 -0.34 11.76 24.39
CA GLY A 356 -0.22 11.27 25.76
C GLY A 356 -0.50 12.32 26.85
N VAL A 357 -0.46 13.61 26.52
CA VAL A 357 -0.80 14.70 27.48
C VAL A 357 -2.24 15.21 27.32
N ILE A 358 -3.04 14.59 26.44
CA ILE A 358 -4.45 14.98 26.24
C ILE A 358 -5.29 14.36 27.35
N ASP A 359 -5.92 15.21 28.14
CA ASP A 359 -6.86 14.83 29.19
C ASP A 359 -8.33 14.95 28.70
N PRO A 360 -9.33 14.47 29.47
CA PRO A 360 -10.73 14.60 29.08
C PRO A 360 -11.21 16.06 28.95
N TRP A 361 -10.62 17.00 29.69
CA TRP A 361 -11.01 18.40 29.64
C TRP A 361 -10.56 19.04 28.32
N ILE A 362 -9.33 18.79 27.86
CA ILE A 362 -8.84 19.23 26.55
C ILE A 362 -9.73 18.70 25.44
N LEU A 363 -10.11 17.41 25.50
CA LEU A 363 -11.02 16.80 24.53
C LEU A 363 -12.40 17.48 24.52
N HIS A 364 -12.95 17.74 25.70
CA HIS A 364 -14.25 18.40 25.85
C HIS A 364 -14.20 19.83 25.30
N GLU A 365 -13.18 20.61 25.66
CA GLU A 365 -13.02 21.99 25.20
C GLU A 365 -12.88 22.07 23.67
N ILE A 366 -12.15 21.13 23.07
CA ILE A 366 -12.00 21.05 21.61
C ILE A 366 -13.32 20.67 20.93
N ALA A 367 -14.06 19.72 21.50
CA ALA A 367 -15.35 19.30 20.97
C ALA A 367 -16.43 20.39 21.10
N ALA A 368 -16.45 21.14 22.20
CA ALA A 368 -17.42 22.19 22.47
C ALA A 368 -17.24 23.40 21.54
N ASN A 369 -16.01 23.71 21.14
CA ASN A 369 -15.69 24.84 20.27
C ASN A 369 -15.28 24.39 18.85
N ALA A 370 -15.72 23.21 18.40
CA ALA A 370 -15.26 22.59 17.15
C ALA A 370 -15.46 23.46 15.90
N ALA A 371 -16.51 24.28 15.86
CA ALA A 371 -16.76 25.23 14.76
C ALA A 371 -15.67 26.30 14.65
N ASP A 372 -15.16 26.77 15.78
CA ASP A 372 -14.12 27.79 15.83
C ASP A 372 -12.73 27.18 15.55
N PHE A 373 -12.53 25.89 15.86
CA PHE A 373 -11.32 25.13 15.47
C PHE A 373 -11.25 24.82 13.95
N GLU A 374 -12.35 24.95 13.21
CA GLU A 374 -12.35 24.86 11.75
C GLU A 374 -11.93 26.19 11.09
N ASN A 375 -12.06 27.31 11.81
CA ASN A 375 -11.66 28.63 11.35
C ASN A 375 -10.18 28.92 11.69
N LYS A 376 -9.30 28.83 10.69
CA LYS A 376 -7.85 29.06 10.84
C LYS A 376 -7.50 30.39 11.52
N ASN A 377 -8.33 31.42 11.40
CA ASN A 377 -8.10 32.75 11.99
C ASN A 377 -8.41 32.81 13.50
N GLU A 378 -9.21 31.89 14.03
CA GLU A 378 -9.57 31.82 15.46
C GLU A 378 -8.79 30.74 16.23
N LEU A 379 -8.18 29.82 15.48
CA LEU A 379 -7.38 28.70 15.97
C LEU A 379 -6.25 29.11 16.95
N SER A 380 -5.54 30.19 16.62
CA SER A 380 -4.44 30.71 17.44
C SER A 380 -4.93 31.28 18.77
N LYS A 381 -6.14 31.85 18.84
CA LYS A 381 -6.72 32.40 20.07
C LYS A 381 -7.19 31.29 21.00
N ILE A 382 -7.83 30.24 20.48
CA ILE A 382 -8.39 29.17 21.31
C ILE A 382 -7.29 28.28 21.89
N THR A 383 -6.23 28.03 21.12
CA THR A 383 -5.11 27.22 21.60
C THR A 383 -4.37 27.84 22.79
N THR A 384 -4.43 29.16 22.99
CA THR A 384 -3.86 29.81 24.18
C THR A 384 -4.52 29.36 25.50
N ARG A 385 -5.77 28.87 25.44
CA ARG A 385 -6.50 28.35 26.60
C ARG A 385 -5.91 27.05 27.14
N PHE A 386 -5.19 26.29 26.30
CA PHE A 386 -4.55 25.06 26.73
C PHE A 386 -3.26 25.39 27.51
N PRO A 387 -3.17 25.00 28.80
CA PRO A 387 -1.96 25.19 29.58
C PRO A 387 -0.82 24.36 28.99
N GLU A 388 0.40 24.83 29.15
CA GLU A 388 1.56 24.02 28.79
C GLU A 388 1.70 22.85 29.78
N PRO A 389 1.77 21.60 29.31
CA PRO A 389 1.95 20.43 30.17
C PRO A 389 3.19 20.59 31.05
N PHE A 390 3.13 20.12 32.29
CA PHE A 390 4.29 20.06 33.20
C PHE A 390 5.01 21.41 33.44
N ARG A 391 4.38 22.55 33.15
CA ARG A 391 4.98 23.88 33.38
C ARG A 391 5.41 24.06 34.84
N GLY A 392 6.63 24.56 35.04
CA GLY A 392 7.19 24.81 36.38
C GLY A 392 7.68 23.56 37.13
N GLN A 393 7.78 22.41 36.47
CA GLN A 393 8.33 21.19 37.05
C GLN A 393 9.88 21.21 37.07
N PRO A 394 10.54 20.58 38.07
CA PRO A 394 12.00 20.66 38.25
C PRO A 394 12.86 20.18 37.07
N ARG A 395 12.34 19.34 36.18
CA ARG A 395 13.10 18.80 35.02
C ARG A 395 12.87 19.56 33.71
N GLY A 396 12.55 20.85 33.78
CA GLY A 396 12.35 21.73 32.61
C GLY A 396 10.96 21.62 31.97
N ASP A 397 10.73 22.51 31.01
CA ASP A 397 9.46 22.65 30.28
C ASP A 397 9.20 21.46 29.34
N PHE A 398 7.93 21.26 28.97
CA PHE A 398 7.51 20.08 28.21
C PHE A 398 8.28 19.89 26.90
N ARG A 399 8.48 20.99 26.16
CA ARG A 399 9.22 20.97 24.89
C ARG A 399 10.63 20.41 25.04
N GLU A 400 11.37 20.84 26.06
CA GLU A 400 12.76 20.43 26.28
C GLU A 400 12.86 18.94 26.63
N ARG A 401 11.94 18.47 27.48
CA ARG A 401 11.82 17.06 27.85
C ARG A 401 11.52 16.19 26.63
N VAL A 402 10.58 16.61 25.79
CA VAL A 402 10.25 15.91 24.55
C VAL A 402 11.47 15.89 23.63
N LYS A 403 12.11 17.03 23.39
CA LYS A 403 13.31 17.12 22.55
C LYS A 403 14.40 16.14 23.02
N ALA A 404 14.75 16.16 24.30
CA ALA A 404 15.78 15.29 24.86
C ALA A 404 15.44 13.80 24.67
N LYS A 405 14.16 13.41 24.77
CA LYS A 405 13.74 12.04 24.49
C LYS A 405 13.79 11.71 23.01
N ILE A 406 13.31 12.59 22.14
CA ILE A 406 13.34 12.41 20.68
C ILE A 406 14.77 12.27 20.15
N ASP A 407 15.72 13.04 20.69
CA ASP A 407 17.14 12.95 20.30
C ASP A 407 17.77 11.60 20.66
N ALA A 408 17.28 10.94 21.70
CA ALA A 408 17.76 9.63 22.15
C ALA A 408 17.02 8.43 21.50
N ILE A 409 15.98 8.67 20.69
CA ILE A 409 15.20 7.58 20.08
C ILE A 409 16.02 6.91 18.98
N ILE A 410 16.10 5.57 19.08
CA ILE A 410 16.48 4.70 17.96
C ILE A 410 15.19 4.13 17.38
N VAL A 411 14.97 4.37 16.09
CA VAL A 411 13.74 3.95 15.40
C VAL A 411 13.84 2.45 15.10
N SER A 412 12.91 1.68 15.66
CA SER A 412 12.77 0.26 15.36
C SER A 412 12.15 0.06 13.99
N HIS A 413 12.88 -0.61 13.10
CA HIS A 413 12.36 -1.09 11.82
C HIS A 413 12.12 -2.59 11.92
N LYS A 414 10.98 -3.05 11.42
CA LYS A 414 10.73 -4.49 11.32
C LYS A 414 11.67 -5.06 10.25
N PRO A 415 12.59 -5.98 10.59
CA PRO A 415 13.46 -6.59 9.61
C PRO A 415 12.70 -7.59 8.73
N GLU A 416 13.15 -7.75 7.48
CA GLU A 416 12.56 -8.64 6.49
C GLU A 416 13.36 -9.94 6.40
N HIS A 417 13.19 -10.84 7.38
CA HIS A 417 13.90 -12.15 7.44
C HIS A 417 13.06 -13.31 6.87
N GLY A 418 11.91 -13.01 6.26
CA GLY A 418 11.02 -14.03 5.73
C GLY A 418 11.54 -14.62 4.42
N THR A 419 11.31 -15.91 4.21
CA THR A 419 11.67 -16.61 2.96
C THR A 419 10.59 -16.50 1.87
N GLY A 420 9.50 -15.79 2.14
CA GLY A 420 8.45 -15.50 1.17
C GLY A 420 8.75 -14.21 0.40
N GLY A 421 8.66 -14.26 -0.92
CA GLY A 421 8.93 -13.14 -1.82
C GLY A 421 8.94 -13.60 -3.27
N ALA A 422 9.19 -12.70 -4.22
CA ALA A 422 9.33 -13.09 -5.62
C ALA A 422 10.57 -13.98 -5.83
N LEU A 423 10.34 -15.25 -6.17
CA LEU A 423 11.43 -16.21 -6.45
C LEU A 423 12.24 -15.78 -7.67
N HIS A 424 11.56 -15.39 -8.75
CA HIS A 424 12.17 -14.94 -9.99
C HIS A 424 11.32 -13.85 -10.63
N ASN A 425 11.92 -13.06 -11.52
CA ASN A 425 11.19 -12.10 -12.35
C ASN A 425 10.22 -12.83 -13.30
N ASP A 426 9.12 -12.18 -13.65
CA ASP A 426 8.08 -12.75 -14.53
C ASP A 426 8.55 -12.94 -15.98
N THR A 427 9.62 -12.24 -16.37
CA THR A 427 10.13 -12.29 -17.75
C THR A 427 10.87 -13.60 -18.00
N ASN A 428 10.37 -14.36 -18.98
CA ASN A 428 11.04 -15.54 -19.48
C ASN A 428 12.06 -15.18 -20.56
N TYR A 429 13.23 -15.79 -20.48
CA TYR A 429 14.31 -15.68 -21.44
C TYR A 429 14.55 -17.02 -22.14
N GLY A 430 14.81 -16.95 -23.45
CA GLY A 430 15.32 -18.09 -24.22
C GLY A 430 16.82 -18.26 -23.99
N ILE A 431 17.33 -19.49 -24.14
CA ILE A 431 18.75 -19.79 -24.01
C ILE A 431 19.44 -19.56 -25.35
N ASN A 432 20.55 -18.82 -25.35
CA ASN A 432 21.38 -18.68 -26.54
C ASN A 432 22.35 -19.87 -26.67
N ASN A 433 22.00 -20.83 -27.53
CA ASN A 433 22.78 -22.05 -27.76
C ASN A 433 23.85 -21.92 -28.86
N THR A 434 24.16 -20.70 -29.34
CA THR A 434 25.18 -20.49 -30.38
C THR A 434 26.59 -20.50 -29.79
N ALA A 435 27.57 -20.99 -30.57
CA ALA A 435 28.97 -21.06 -30.15
C ALA A 435 29.58 -19.67 -29.86
N ASP A 436 29.13 -18.64 -30.56
CA ASP A 436 29.44 -17.24 -30.26
C ASP A 436 28.60 -16.74 -29.08
N LYS A 437 29.03 -17.09 -27.85
CA LYS A 437 28.51 -16.50 -26.60
C LYS A 437 28.97 -15.06 -26.37
N LEU A 438 29.76 -14.49 -27.29
CA LEU A 438 30.35 -13.16 -27.19
C LEU A 438 29.30 -12.03 -27.02
N ASP A 439 28.05 -12.23 -27.47
CA ASP A 439 26.98 -11.23 -27.41
C ASP A 439 25.94 -11.43 -26.28
N GLY A 440 26.00 -12.53 -25.52
CA GLY A 440 25.14 -12.78 -24.34
C GLY A 440 24.45 -14.17 -24.29
N GLU A 441 24.21 -14.65 -23.07
CA GLU A 441 23.71 -16.00 -22.77
C GLU A 441 22.20 -16.16 -22.98
N LEU A 442 21.45 -15.05 -22.91
CA LEU A 442 20.00 -15.04 -22.90
C LEU A 442 19.41 -14.32 -24.12
N ILE A 443 18.19 -14.71 -24.49
CA ILE A 443 17.42 -14.12 -25.58
C ILE A 443 16.10 -13.60 -25.05
N THR A 444 15.74 -12.36 -25.38
CA THR A 444 14.39 -11.83 -25.18
C THR A 444 13.87 -11.17 -26.45
N ARG A 445 12.57 -10.85 -26.50
CA ARG A 445 11.95 -10.16 -27.64
C ARG A 445 11.53 -8.76 -27.22
N LYS A 446 11.94 -7.74 -27.97
CA LYS A 446 11.51 -6.35 -27.76
C LYS A 446 10.77 -5.85 -29.00
N ALA A 447 9.83 -4.92 -28.83
CA ALA A 447 9.21 -4.24 -29.96
C ALA A 447 10.27 -3.45 -30.72
N ILE A 448 10.18 -3.43 -32.06
CA ILE A 448 11.22 -2.85 -32.91
C ILE A 448 11.36 -1.33 -32.67
N ASP A 449 10.24 -0.66 -32.45
CA ASP A 449 10.11 0.76 -32.13
C ASP A 449 10.53 1.12 -30.70
N ALA A 450 10.73 0.12 -29.84
CA ALA A 450 11.17 0.30 -28.46
C ALA A 450 12.67 0.02 -28.25
N LEU A 451 13.44 -0.23 -29.31
CA LEU A 451 14.88 -0.45 -29.21
C LEU A 451 15.60 0.87 -28.93
N THR A 452 16.47 0.86 -27.92
CA THR A 452 17.44 1.93 -27.70
C THR A 452 18.63 1.79 -28.66
N PRO A 453 19.41 2.86 -28.90
CA PRO A 453 20.59 2.78 -29.76
C PRO A 453 21.58 1.66 -29.38
N ASN A 454 21.74 1.38 -28.09
CA ASN A 454 22.63 0.32 -27.60
C ASN A 454 22.02 -1.09 -27.73
N GLU A 455 20.70 -1.21 -27.83
CA GLU A 455 20.02 -2.51 -28.02
C GLU A 455 19.93 -2.90 -29.49
N VAL A 456 19.99 -1.94 -30.41
CA VAL A 456 20.11 -2.21 -31.86
C VAL A 456 21.31 -3.11 -32.12
N ASP A 457 22.45 -2.83 -31.49
CA ASP A 457 23.69 -3.62 -31.65
C ASP A 457 23.57 -5.04 -31.06
N LYS A 458 22.54 -5.30 -30.25
CA LYS A 458 22.28 -6.59 -29.60
C LYS A 458 21.24 -7.43 -30.33
N VAL A 459 20.73 -6.98 -31.47
CA VAL A 459 19.75 -7.75 -32.27
C VAL A 459 20.38 -9.05 -32.73
N ARG A 460 19.76 -10.18 -32.40
CA ARG A 460 20.35 -11.51 -32.61
C ARG A 460 20.60 -11.83 -34.09
N ASP A 461 19.70 -11.39 -34.96
CA ASP A 461 19.83 -11.61 -36.41
C ASP A 461 20.82 -10.60 -37.00
N LEU A 462 21.93 -11.09 -37.56
CA LEU A 462 23.03 -10.25 -38.04
C LEU A 462 22.65 -9.39 -39.25
N HIS A 463 21.82 -9.91 -40.15
CA HIS A 463 21.40 -9.17 -41.34
C HIS A 463 20.46 -8.04 -40.96
N LEU A 464 19.45 -8.36 -40.13
CA LEU A 464 18.54 -7.36 -39.59
C LEU A 464 19.29 -6.33 -38.73
N ARG A 465 20.25 -6.76 -37.90
CA ARG A 465 21.09 -5.87 -37.08
C ARG A 465 21.77 -4.82 -37.96
N ALA A 466 22.39 -5.21 -39.07
CA ALA A 466 23.07 -4.28 -39.97
C ALA A 466 22.12 -3.23 -40.56
N GLN A 467 20.90 -3.64 -40.96
CA GLN A 467 19.88 -2.71 -41.47
C GLN A 467 19.44 -1.71 -40.40
N LEU A 468 19.20 -2.18 -39.18
CA LEU A 468 18.80 -1.30 -38.07
C LEU A 468 19.96 -0.39 -37.60
N GLN A 469 21.21 -0.83 -37.73
CA GLN A 469 22.40 -0.02 -37.47
C GLN A 469 22.56 1.12 -38.48
N ALA A 470 22.21 0.90 -39.75
CA ALA A 470 22.19 1.96 -40.75
C ALA A 470 21.16 3.06 -40.38
N ILE A 471 19.94 2.66 -40.00
CA ILE A 471 18.90 3.60 -39.51
C ILE A 471 19.40 4.36 -38.27
N LYS A 472 20.02 3.65 -37.33
CA LYS A 472 20.64 4.26 -36.14
C LYS A 472 21.72 5.28 -36.52
N ALA A 473 22.56 4.98 -37.52
CA ALA A 473 23.61 5.88 -37.98
C ALA A 473 23.06 7.15 -38.62
N GLU A 474 21.95 7.06 -39.36
CA GLU A 474 21.25 8.22 -39.95
C GLU A 474 20.61 9.14 -38.89
N VAL A 475 20.05 8.57 -37.83
CA VAL A 475 19.29 9.33 -36.80
C VAL A 475 20.20 9.88 -35.68
N GLY A 476 21.28 9.19 -35.34
CA GLY A 476 22.16 9.55 -34.23
C GLY A 476 21.57 9.21 -32.85
N LYS A 477 21.59 10.17 -31.91
CA LYS A 477 21.19 9.96 -30.50
C LYS A 477 19.71 10.28 -30.19
N ASP A 478 18.94 10.74 -31.17
CA ASP A 478 17.51 11.04 -30.95
C ASP A 478 16.67 9.76 -30.87
N ALA A 479 16.31 9.39 -29.64
CA ALA A 479 15.53 8.19 -29.36
C ALA A 479 14.10 8.24 -29.95
N LYS A 480 13.47 9.41 -30.06
CA LYS A 480 12.09 9.53 -30.55
C LYS A 480 12.04 9.36 -32.06
N THR A 481 12.98 9.99 -32.76
CA THR A 481 13.12 9.83 -34.21
C THR A 481 13.55 8.40 -34.57
N LEU A 482 14.43 7.79 -33.76
CA LEU A 482 14.84 6.40 -33.95
C LEU A 482 13.65 5.46 -33.82
N ALA A 483 12.84 5.60 -32.76
CA ALA A 483 11.64 4.80 -32.55
C ALA A 483 10.68 4.85 -33.75
N LYS A 484 10.43 6.06 -34.28
CA LYS A 484 9.56 6.26 -35.45
C LYS A 484 10.12 5.57 -36.70
N LYS A 485 11.40 5.78 -37.02
CA LYS A 485 12.06 5.17 -38.18
C LYS A 485 12.10 3.65 -38.11
N LEU A 486 12.33 3.10 -36.91
CA LEU A 486 12.30 1.66 -36.68
C LEU A 486 10.89 1.07 -36.84
N ALA A 487 9.84 1.81 -36.45
CA ALA A 487 8.46 1.43 -36.69
C ALA A 487 8.14 1.39 -38.20
N GLU A 488 8.47 2.45 -38.93
CA GLU A 488 8.30 2.55 -40.39
C GLU A 488 9.03 1.41 -41.11
N PHE A 489 10.29 1.15 -40.73
CA PHE A 489 11.08 0.04 -41.28
C PHE A 489 10.40 -1.31 -41.02
N GLY A 490 9.92 -1.54 -39.81
CA GLY A 490 9.27 -2.79 -39.42
C GLY A 490 7.97 -3.04 -40.17
N GLU A 491 7.17 -2.00 -40.40
CA GLU A 491 5.92 -2.07 -41.18
C GLU A 491 6.17 -2.34 -42.67
N ALA A 492 7.26 -1.80 -43.22
CA ALA A 492 7.63 -1.98 -44.63
C ALA A 492 8.13 -3.41 -44.97
N GLN A 493 8.43 -4.24 -43.98
CA GLN A 493 8.88 -5.62 -44.21
C GLN A 493 7.71 -6.55 -44.61
N SER A 494 8.03 -7.60 -45.35
CA SER A 494 7.09 -8.68 -45.69
C SER A 494 7.62 -10.04 -45.22
N PRO A 495 7.04 -10.63 -44.15
CA PRO A 495 5.98 -10.11 -43.31
C PRO A 495 6.43 -8.94 -42.39
N PRO A 496 5.50 -8.08 -41.90
CA PRO A 496 5.86 -6.96 -41.03
C PRO A 496 6.57 -7.41 -39.75
N ILE A 497 7.69 -6.77 -39.43
CA ILE A 497 8.49 -7.05 -38.24
C ILE A 497 8.04 -6.14 -37.10
N ARG A 498 7.27 -6.70 -36.15
CA ARG A 498 6.83 -5.97 -34.95
C ARG A 498 7.77 -6.10 -33.77
N ARG A 499 8.48 -7.22 -33.67
CA ARG A 499 9.37 -7.54 -32.54
C ARG A 499 10.63 -8.23 -33.05
N VAL A 500 11.77 -7.88 -32.46
CA VAL A 500 13.06 -8.48 -32.76
C VAL A 500 13.60 -9.24 -31.55
N ARG A 501 14.39 -10.28 -31.80
CA ARG A 501 15.11 -11.00 -30.75
C ARG A 501 16.38 -10.24 -30.43
N ILE A 502 16.60 -9.95 -29.15
CA ILE A 502 17.82 -9.30 -28.66
C ILE A 502 18.57 -10.24 -27.72
N LEU A 503 19.90 -10.17 -27.79
CA LEU A 503 20.82 -10.87 -26.92
C LEU A 503 21.01 -10.08 -25.62
N LYS A 504 20.99 -10.80 -24.50
CA LYS A 504 21.16 -10.25 -23.16
C LYS A 504 22.26 -11.00 -22.46
N LYS A 505 23.33 -10.29 -22.11
CA LYS A 505 24.36 -10.78 -21.21
C LYS A 505 23.81 -10.82 -19.79
N GLN A 506 23.88 -11.98 -19.15
CA GLN A 506 23.40 -12.22 -17.80
C GLN A 506 24.13 -13.45 -17.24
N GLU A 507 24.96 -13.24 -16.22
CA GLU A 507 25.75 -14.33 -15.61
C GLU A 507 24.87 -15.20 -14.69
N ASP A 508 24.09 -14.57 -13.81
CA ASP A 508 23.18 -15.27 -12.91
C ASP A 508 21.78 -15.40 -13.51
N PHE A 509 21.39 -16.62 -13.87
CA PHE A 509 20.04 -16.98 -14.30
C PHE A 509 19.66 -18.39 -13.84
N ILE A 510 18.36 -18.63 -13.78
CA ILE A 510 17.76 -19.87 -13.27
C ILE A 510 17.15 -20.63 -14.46
N PRO A 511 17.66 -21.82 -14.81
CA PRO A 511 17.02 -22.68 -15.80
C PRO A 511 15.80 -23.36 -15.21
N ILE A 512 14.65 -23.21 -15.89
CA ILE A 512 13.44 -23.98 -15.58
C ILE A 512 13.47 -25.25 -16.42
N LYS A 513 13.47 -26.39 -15.74
CA LYS A 513 13.60 -27.71 -16.33
C LYS A 513 12.24 -28.37 -16.51
N ASP A 514 12.09 -29.08 -17.62
CA ASP A 514 10.96 -29.97 -17.83
C ASP A 514 11.05 -31.11 -16.80
N ARG A 515 9.93 -31.43 -16.14
CA ARG A 515 9.90 -32.43 -15.06
C ARG A 515 10.14 -33.86 -15.55
N LYS A 516 9.81 -34.16 -16.82
CA LYS A 516 9.94 -35.51 -17.40
C LYS A 516 11.32 -35.72 -17.99
N THR A 517 11.84 -34.74 -18.73
CA THR A 517 13.11 -34.89 -19.46
C THR A 517 14.31 -34.32 -18.71
N GLY A 518 14.09 -33.44 -17.72
CA GLY A 518 15.15 -32.72 -17.02
C GLY A 518 15.81 -31.61 -17.86
N ALA A 519 15.44 -31.47 -19.14
CA ALA A 519 16.02 -30.48 -20.05
C ALA A 519 15.51 -29.07 -19.73
N PRO A 520 16.37 -28.04 -19.75
CA PRO A 520 15.94 -26.66 -19.57
C PRO A 520 15.18 -26.17 -20.81
N TYR A 521 13.97 -25.65 -20.63
CA TYR A 521 13.13 -25.14 -21.73
C TYR A 521 12.94 -23.61 -21.70
N ARG A 522 13.23 -22.98 -20.56
CA ARG A 522 13.25 -21.52 -20.40
C ARG A 522 14.19 -21.13 -19.27
N THR A 523 14.55 -19.86 -19.23
CA THR A 523 15.34 -19.27 -18.14
C THR A 523 14.63 -18.06 -17.56
N VAL A 524 14.87 -17.81 -16.28
CA VAL A 524 14.37 -16.65 -15.55
C VAL A 524 15.51 -16.04 -14.76
N ILE A 525 15.39 -14.78 -14.36
CA ILE A 525 16.36 -14.12 -13.49
C ILE A 525 15.79 -14.12 -12.08
N ALA A 526 16.64 -14.31 -11.06
CA ALA A 526 16.23 -14.24 -9.66
C ALA A 526 15.45 -12.94 -9.37
N GLY A 527 14.46 -13.03 -8.50
CA GLY A 527 13.54 -11.93 -8.19
C GLY A 527 14.13 -11.09 -7.08
N GLU A 528 13.76 -11.43 -5.85
CA GLU A 528 14.20 -10.71 -4.65
C GLU A 528 15.43 -11.36 -3.99
N ASN A 529 16.26 -10.52 -3.39
CA ASN A 529 17.33 -10.96 -2.49
C ASN A 529 16.75 -11.20 -1.09
N HIS A 530 17.07 -12.34 -0.49
CA HIS A 530 16.73 -12.67 0.88
C HIS A 530 17.70 -11.98 1.86
N HIS A 531 19.01 -12.19 1.68
CA HIS A 531 20.05 -11.54 2.49
C HIS A 531 21.39 -11.43 1.76
N ALA A 532 22.33 -10.76 2.43
CA ALA A 532 23.74 -10.72 2.12
C ALA A 532 24.53 -11.44 3.22
N ASP A 533 25.28 -12.47 2.85
CA ASP A 533 26.30 -13.06 3.72
C ASP A 533 27.61 -12.27 3.54
N ILE A 534 28.12 -11.71 4.63
CA ILE A 534 29.42 -11.04 4.67
C ILE A 534 30.40 -11.98 5.36
N ILE A 535 31.42 -12.40 4.63
CA ILE A 535 32.45 -13.32 5.10
C ILE A 535 33.80 -12.63 5.18
N GLU A 536 34.68 -13.16 6.01
CA GLU A 536 36.11 -12.87 6.02
C GLU A 536 36.84 -14.04 5.36
N ASP A 537 37.52 -13.77 4.24
CA ASP A 537 38.32 -14.78 3.56
C ASP A 537 39.66 -15.02 4.30
N ALA A 538 40.42 -16.03 3.85
CA ALA A 538 41.71 -16.38 4.45
C ALA A 538 42.76 -15.24 4.37
N SER A 539 42.56 -14.22 3.53
CA SER A 539 43.40 -13.02 3.47
C SER A 539 43.00 -11.95 4.50
N GLY A 540 41.94 -12.19 5.26
CA GLY A 540 41.36 -11.21 6.19
C GLY A 540 40.50 -10.14 5.49
N LYS A 541 40.12 -10.34 4.21
CA LYS A 541 39.29 -9.38 3.48
C LYS A 541 37.81 -9.74 3.61
N TRP A 542 36.98 -8.72 3.86
CA TRP A 542 35.54 -8.89 3.85
C TRP A 542 34.98 -8.94 2.42
N ARG A 543 34.12 -9.94 2.16
CA ARG A 543 33.42 -10.17 0.89
C ARG A 543 31.95 -10.42 1.12
N GLY A 544 31.10 -9.93 0.22
CA GLY A 544 29.64 -10.05 0.32
C GLY A 544 29.07 -10.97 -0.75
N PHE A 545 28.12 -11.82 -0.37
CA PHE A 545 27.44 -12.76 -1.25
C PHE A 545 25.94 -12.61 -1.11
N SER A 546 25.25 -12.30 -2.20
CA SER A 546 23.79 -12.20 -2.20
C SER A 546 23.19 -13.60 -2.26
N VAL A 547 22.14 -13.78 -1.47
CA VAL A 547 21.32 -14.97 -1.48
C VAL A 547 19.92 -14.54 -1.91
N SER A 548 19.44 -15.11 -3.01
CA SER A 548 18.09 -14.86 -3.50
C SER A 548 17.02 -15.66 -2.74
N ILE A 549 15.78 -15.18 -2.79
CA ILE A 549 14.60 -15.91 -2.29
C ILE A 549 14.44 -17.24 -3.03
N PHE A 550 14.83 -17.34 -4.30
CA PHE A 550 14.86 -18.62 -5.02
C PHE A 550 15.85 -19.61 -4.40
N GLU A 551 17.08 -19.16 -4.15
CA GLU A 551 18.16 -20.01 -3.63
C GLU A 551 17.82 -20.55 -2.23
N ILE A 552 17.40 -19.68 -1.30
CA ILE A 552 17.11 -20.10 0.08
C ILE A 552 15.96 -21.11 0.19
N ASN A 553 15.06 -21.13 -0.79
CA ASN A 553 13.93 -22.07 -0.83
C ASN A 553 14.26 -23.39 -1.56
N GLN A 554 15.51 -23.62 -1.97
CA GLN A 554 15.92 -24.92 -2.49
C GLN A 554 16.14 -25.94 -1.36
N LYS A 555 15.69 -27.19 -1.55
CA LYS A 555 15.75 -28.24 -0.52
C LYS A 555 17.14 -28.49 0.05
N ASN A 556 18.18 -28.37 -0.78
CA ASN A 556 19.57 -28.60 -0.42
C ASN A 556 20.40 -27.32 -0.57
N TYR A 557 19.81 -26.17 -0.20
CA TYR A 557 20.51 -24.90 -0.31
C TYR A 557 21.77 -24.89 0.56
N GLU A 558 22.89 -24.55 -0.06
CA GLU A 558 24.13 -24.21 0.61
C GLU A 558 24.67 -22.89 0.06
N PRO A 559 25.17 -21.96 0.91
CA PRO A 559 25.72 -20.71 0.42
C PRO A 559 26.88 -20.94 -0.56
N LYS A 560 26.81 -20.33 -1.74
CA LYS A 560 27.82 -20.44 -2.81
C LYS A 560 29.24 -20.15 -2.30
N TRP A 561 29.37 -19.20 -1.38
CA TRP A 561 30.67 -18.81 -0.82
C TRP A 561 31.36 -19.93 -0.04
N LYS A 562 30.65 -20.92 0.51
CA LYS A 562 31.28 -22.07 1.17
C LYS A 562 32.07 -22.94 0.21
N VAL A 563 31.63 -23.02 -1.04
CA VAL A 563 32.34 -23.76 -2.09
C VAL A 563 33.51 -22.94 -2.61
N THR A 564 33.30 -21.63 -2.81
CA THR A 564 34.33 -20.73 -3.35
C THR A 564 35.41 -20.34 -2.32
N TYR A 565 35.05 -20.30 -1.04
CA TYR A 565 35.88 -19.90 0.10
C TYR A 565 35.63 -20.84 1.31
N PRO A 566 36.09 -22.09 1.24
CA PRO A 566 35.79 -23.11 2.27
C PRO A 566 36.32 -22.74 3.66
N ASP A 567 37.46 -22.02 3.73
CA ASP A 567 38.08 -21.60 4.99
C ASP A 567 37.59 -20.23 5.50
N ALA A 568 36.63 -19.61 4.80
CA ALA A 568 36.13 -18.30 5.20
C ALA A 568 35.21 -18.36 6.42
N LYS A 569 35.30 -17.33 7.25
CA LYS A 569 34.43 -17.16 8.41
C LYS A 569 33.24 -16.27 8.05
N LEU A 570 32.02 -16.72 8.36
CA LEU A 570 30.85 -15.85 8.29
C LEU A 570 30.94 -14.77 9.38
N MET A 571 30.99 -13.50 8.98
CA MET A 571 31.10 -12.36 9.89
C MET A 571 29.73 -11.82 10.27
N MET A 572 28.83 -11.68 9.29
CA MET A 572 27.45 -11.28 9.53
C MET A 572 26.56 -11.70 8.37
N ARG A 573 25.29 -11.91 8.68
CA ARG A 573 24.21 -12.06 7.70
C ARG A 573 23.29 -10.85 7.81
N VAL A 574 23.16 -10.11 6.72
CA VAL A 574 22.45 -8.82 6.71
C VAL A 574 21.24 -8.90 5.80
N HIS A 575 20.08 -8.57 6.34
CA HIS A 575 18.81 -8.47 5.63
C HIS A 575 18.41 -7.01 5.44
N LYS A 576 17.47 -6.77 4.52
CA LYS A 576 16.80 -5.48 4.43
C LYS A 576 16.04 -5.20 5.74
N GLY A 577 16.18 -3.97 6.23
CA GLY A 577 15.60 -3.52 7.49
C GLY A 577 16.46 -3.76 8.72
N ASP A 578 17.55 -4.52 8.61
CA ASP A 578 18.49 -4.70 9.73
C ASP A 578 19.15 -3.37 10.11
N LEU A 579 19.47 -3.24 11.40
CA LEU A 579 20.22 -2.11 11.93
C LEU A 579 21.69 -2.50 12.10
N ILE A 580 22.56 -1.61 11.62
CA ILE A 580 24.00 -1.73 11.80
C ILE A 580 24.53 -0.46 12.44
N GLU A 581 25.55 -0.61 13.29
CA GLU A 581 26.35 0.49 13.79
C GLU A 581 27.68 0.50 13.05
N LEU A 582 28.14 1.68 12.69
CA LEU A 582 29.44 1.85 12.04
C LEU A 582 29.99 3.25 12.30
N LEU A 583 31.30 3.42 12.13
CA LEU A 583 31.97 4.72 12.10
C LEU A 583 31.60 5.44 10.79
N ASP A 584 31.03 6.63 10.91
CA ASP A 584 30.76 7.46 9.74
C ASP A 584 32.00 8.23 9.26
N SER A 585 31.86 8.99 8.17
CA SER A 585 32.96 9.77 7.58
C SER A 585 33.61 10.78 8.54
N ASP A 586 32.90 11.21 9.58
CA ASP A 586 33.39 12.10 10.63
C ASP A 586 33.97 11.36 11.85
N GLY A 587 34.06 10.03 11.79
CA GLY A 587 34.58 9.19 12.88
C GLY A 587 33.59 8.95 14.02
N ILE A 588 32.33 9.39 13.91
CA ILE A 588 31.30 9.16 14.94
C ILE A 588 30.53 7.88 14.62
N LYS A 589 30.33 7.02 15.62
CA LYS A 589 29.48 5.83 15.48
C LYS A 589 28.02 6.23 15.31
N ARG A 590 27.38 5.71 14.25
CA ARG A 590 25.96 5.93 13.97
C ARG A 590 25.26 4.63 13.67
N ILE A 591 23.98 4.58 14.06
CA ILE A 591 23.08 3.48 13.74
C ILE A 591 22.38 3.78 12.42
N LYS A 592 22.57 2.87 11.46
CA LYS A 592 21.99 2.97 10.13
C LYS A 592 21.16 1.72 9.83
N ARG A 593 20.13 1.89 9.02
CA ARG A 593 19.29 0.82 8.48
C ARG A 593 19.84 0.38 7.14
N VAL A 594 19.87 -0.93 6.92
CA VAL A 594 20.16 -1.54 5.62
C VAL A 594 18.91 -1.43 4.75
N VAL A 595 19.00 -0.65 3.67
CA VAL A 595 17.83 -0.37 2.82
C VAL A 595 17.87 -1.15 1.52
N VAL A 596 19.05 -1.27 0.91
CA VAL A 596 19.25 -2.00 -0.35
C VAL A 596 20.49 -2.88 -0.28
N LEU A 597 20.33 -4.15 -0.68
CA LEU A 597 21.42 -5.10 -0.88
C LEU A 597 21.91 -4.99 -2.33
N ASP A 598 22.88 -4.10 -2.58
CA ASP A 598 23.43 -3.76 -3.92
C ASP A 598 24.75 -4.51 -4.19
N LEU A 599 24.73 -5.83 -3.97
CA LEU A 599 25.95 -6.65 -3.97
C LEU A 599 26.56 -6.86 -5.36
N SER A 600 25.81 -6.67 -6.44
CA SER A 600 26.39 -6.62 -7.80
C SER A 600 27.39 -5.48 -7.96
N ALA A 601 27.21 -4.39 -7.20
CA ALA A 601 28.15 -3.28 -7.08
C ALA A 601 29.11 -3.42 -5.88
N GLY A 602 29.12 -4.58 -5.20
CA GLY A 602 29.99 -4.87 -4.06
C GLY A 602 29.72 -4.00 -2.83
N ARG A 603 28.48 -3.53 -2.64
CA ARG A 603 28.11 -2.57 -1.59
C ARG A 603 26.71 -2.80 -1.03
N ILE A 604 26.43 -2.17 0.10
CA ILE A 604 25.07 -2.03 0.66
C ILE A 604 24.72 -0.55 0.75
N ARG A 605 23.44 -0.22 0.56
CA ARG A 605 22.95 1.16 0.71
C ARG A 605 22.30 1.33 2.07
N LEU A 606 22.79 2.31 2.80
CA LEU A 606 22.42 2.59 4.17
C LEU A 606 21.76 3.96 4.27
N ALA A 607 20.83 4.08 5.20
CA ALA A 607 20.24 5.35 5.62
C ALA A 607 20.28 5.41 7.14
N GLU A 608 20.36 6.60 7.75
CA GLU A 608 20.18 6.69 9.20
C GLU A 608 18.81 6.10 9.60
N HIS A 609 18.71 5.47 10.76
CA HIS A 609 17.48 4.79 11.20
C HIS A 609 16.25 5.72 11.23
N LYS A 610 16.47 7.03 11.34
CA LYS A 610 15.42 8.05 11.43
C LYS A 610 14.90 8.49 10.05
N GLU A 611 15.61 8.24 8.96
CA GLU A 611 15.24 8.73 7.62
C GLU A 611 13.98 8.06 7.05
N SER A 612 13.06 8.88 6.56
CA SER A 612 11.78 8.47 5.95
C SER A 612 11.52 9.13 4.59
N GLY A 613 10.38 8.79 3.97
CA GLY A 613 10.00 9.28 2.64
C GLY A 613 10.60 8.47 1.50
N GLU A 614 10.48 9.00 0.27
CA GLU A 614 10.98 8.38 -0.95
C GLU A 614 12.49 8.57 -1.07
N LEU A 615 13.26 7.77 -0.31
CA LEU A 615 14.73 7.93 -0.15
C LEU A 615 15.50 8.03 -1.48
N GLN A 616 15.08 7.30 -2.51
CA GLN A 616 15.71 7.38 -3.82
C GLN A 616 15.48 8.76 -4.48
N LYS A 617 14.25 9.28 -4.45
CA LYS A 617 13.94 10.63 -4.97
C LYS A 617 14.68 11.70 -4.18
N ARG A 618 14.75 11.56 -2.85
CA ARG A 618 15.50 12.46 -1.97
C ARG A 618 16.99 12.46 -2.29
N HIS A 619 17.57 11.29 -2.59
CA HIS A 619 18.96 11.20 -3.01
C HIS A 619 19.22 11.87 -4.38
N GLU A 620 18.25 11.82 -5.28
CA GLU A 620 18.33 12.43 -6.62
C GLU A 620 18.08 13.94 -6.60
N ASP A 621 17.32 14.44 -5.62
CA ASP A 621 17.09 15.87 -5.39
C ASP A 621 18.33 16.53 -4.78
N ILE A 622 18.92 17.47 -5.53
CA ILE A 622 20.15 18.16 -5.13
C ILE A 622 19.96 19.02 -3.87
N ASP A 623 18.73 19.48 -3.61
CA ASP A 623 18.40 20.38 -2.50
C ASP A 623 17.99 19.61 -1.23
N ASP A 624 17.67 18.31 -1.32
CA ASP A 624 17.42 17.49 -0.14
C ASP A 624 18.75 17.13 0.56
N PRO A 625 18.86 17.26 1.89
CA PRO A 625 20.09 16.96 2.62
C PRO A 625 20.43 15.45 2.66
N PHE A 626 19.47 14.57 2.42
CA PHE A 626 19.70 13.13 2.50
C PHE A 626 20.50 12.60 1.32
N ARG A 627 21.52 11.79 1.62
CA ARG A 627 22.25 11.00 0.64
C ARG A 627 22.42 9.56 1.12
N TRP A 628 22.40 8.62 0.18
CA TRP A 628 22.74 7.25 0.47
C TRP A 628 24.16 7.16 1.03
N ASP A 629 24.33 6.42 2.12
CA ASP A 629 25.64 5.90 2.49
C ASP A 629 25.88 4.60 1.71
N LEU A 630 26.74 4.71 0.70
CA LEU A 630 27.10 3.64 -0.23
C LEU A 630 28.29 2.85 0.31
N ALA A 631 28.05 2.02 1.33
CA ALA A 631 29.09 1.29 2.03
C ALA A 631 29.55 0.05 1.24
N THR A 632 30.77 0.07 0.72
CA THR A 632 31.39 -1.11 0.11
C THR A 632 31.70 -2.16 1.17
N ILE A 633 31.63 -3.45 0.83
CA ILE A 633 31.79 -4.53 1.81
C ILE A 633 33.16 -4.49 2.50
N SER A 634 34.22 -4.15 1.77
CA SER A 634 35.56 -4.01 2.37
C SER A 634 35.63 -2.85 3.38
N LYS A 635 34.95 -1.73 3.11
CA LYS A 635 34.91 -0.58 4.02
C LYS A 635 34.07 -0.84 5.28
N LEU A 636 33.15 -1.80 5.27
CA LEU A 636 32.40 -2.15 6.49
C LEU A 636 33.34 -2.63 7.60
N LYS A 637 34.40 -3.36 7.25
CA LYS A 637 35.43 -3.78 8.22
C LYS A 637 36.16 -2.58 8.80
N GLU A 638 36.62 -1.67 7.94
CA GLU A 638 37.35 -0.46 8.32
C GLU A 638 36.50 0.48 9.20
N ARG A 639 35.18 0.49 8.97
CA ARG A 639 34.21 1.30 9.73
C ARG A 639 33.73 0.61 11.00
N GLU A 640 34.38 -0.46 11.45
CA GLU A 640 34.01 -1.25 12.62
C GLU A 640 32.53 -1.69 12.62
N CYS A 641 31.99 -2.05 11.46
CA CYS A 641 30.58 -2.35 11.31
C CYS A 641 30.13 -3.51 12.21
N ARG A 642 29.03 -3.32 12.94
CA ARG A 642 28.38 -4.33 13.79
C ARG A 642 26.88 -4.40 13.50
N LEU A 643 26.33 -5.61 13.55
CA LEU A 643 24.90 -5.86 13.41
C LEU A 643 24.24 -5.77 14.79
N TYR A 644 23.07 -5.14 14.87
CA TYR A 644 22.28 -5.06 16.10
C TYR A 644 20.88 -5.62 15.88
N ALA A 645 20.38 -6.33 16.89
CA ALA A 645 18.96 -6.60 17.02
C ALA A 645 18.29 -5.41 17.73
N ILE A 646 17.06 -5.09 17.33
CA ILE A 646 16.25 -4.07 18.01
C ILE A 646 14.88 -4.63 18.35
N ASN A 647 14.40 -4.34 19.55
CA ASN A 647 13.04 -4.69 19.94
C ASN A 647 12.04 -3.60 19.52
N GLU A 648 10.75 -3.87 19.73
CA GLU A 648 9.64 -3.06 19.21
C GLU A 648 9.55 -1.65 19.82
N ILE A 649 10.30 -1.39 20.89
CA ILE A 649 10.35 -0.10 21.58
C ILE A 649 11.71 0.61 21.42
N GLY A 650 12.53 0.15 20.48
CA GLY A 650 13.77 0.83 20.12
C GLY A 650 14.98 0.51 21.01
N LYS A 651 14.94 -0.56 21.82
CA LYS A 651 16.10 -1.01 22.61
C LYS A 651 16.95 -1.96 21.80
N LEU A 652 18.23 -1.61 21.63
CA LEU A 652 19.23 -2.45 21.00
C LEU A 652 19.60 -3.64 21.87
N ARG A 653 19.98 -4.73 21.21
CA ARG A 653 20.66 -5.89 21.77
C ARG A 653 21.73 -6.33 20.78
N ASP A 654 22.87 -6.77 21.30
CA ASP A 654 23.89 -7.41 20.47
C ASP A 654 23.32 -8.67 19.82
N TYR A 655 23.73 -8.93 18.58
CA TYR A 655 23.26 -10.06 17.76
C TYR A 655 24.05 -11.34 18.07
#